data_AF-A0A532CYT5-F1
#
_entry.id   AF-A0A532CYT5-F1
#
_cell.length_a   1.000
_cell.length_b   1.000
_cell.length_c   1.000
_cell.angle_alpha   90.00
_cell.angle_beta   90.00
_cell.angle_gamma   90.00
#
_symmetry.space_group_name_H-M   'P 1'
#
loop_
_entity.id
_entity.type
_entity.pdbx_description
1 polymer ?
#
loop_
_entity_poly.entity_id
_entity_poly.type
_entity_poly.pdbx_seq_one_letter_code
_entity_poly.pdbx_strand_id
1 'polypeptide(L)'
;MSTLLEKNTTVRTFNSQGFLTAITDRTGNTVTIVGNGAQIQQIIEPGGRALTFQYSGGGISQITDPLGRTVTYTYEGVPVPYAFPRLRSVTNPAGGTTTYTYVPTFKPYDLERITDARGITYLTNTYCTGSTCPPDPAVVTQTAADGGITRFDYVMTNRTVTQATVTDPRGHQSVHRFNSRGHEVVGIDALGQQTRLTRDYVTNQVMEVRDPLNRLTKYTYDANGNVTSVIDPEGHPTLVEYEPTFNRVTKITDALNQITRFTYDPANGNLLTITDPRTHTTTVAYNAVGQPSSVTDPLNHSSTFEYDAVGNLISSTDPVGNKTQQSYDAVSRLTALIDPRGKTTQFDYDSVNQVSQITDALSGVTGFTYDPNGNLLTLTDAKNQTTTYTYDTMDRLATRKDALNRTESYAYDLAGNLSTFTDRKSQITNFQYDPLDRRTLTSYADSTSVTAAYDAVGNLTKLTDSTTGAIDWTYDVLDRVTQEVTPQGIVRYTYDAISQRLTMRANAQPPVTYGYDANSQLSQVTQGTLSATLTHDALGRRTQLQRSNGVTTTYNYDPASRLSGITHAKGTTTLEQLTHGFDPEDNKTQATQLIQTATALPPAVTAAYNAVNAQIQFNSGTLGYDPNGNLTNDGTTTYVWDARDRLIGISGGTSATFSYDALNRRIAKTINGSTTSYLYDGADIAIEAGVSNASYLSTLNIDEPIVRQTSTGNEYYHTNDMGSTLALSNDAGAVTTTYTYSPFGSTSITGPSTNPFQFTGRENDGTGLYYYRARYYSPSRSRFLSEDPLEFGGKGDRLLFCESLSAM
;
A
#
# COMPACT_ATOMS: atom_id res chain seq x y z
N MET A 1 -41.87 3.01 24.38
CA MET A 1 -40.64 2.87 23.58
C MET A 1 -39.47 3.11 24.49
N SER A 2 -38.42 2.29 24.41
CA SER A 2 -37.17 2.48 25.15
C SER A 2 -36.05 2.83 24.18
N THR A 3 -35.00 3.47 24.68
CA THR A 3 -33.83 3.87 23.88
C THR A 3 -32.54 3.44 24.56
N LEU A 4 -31.57 3.00 23.78
CA LEU A 4 -30.19 2.80 24.22
C LEU A 4 -29.30 3.85 23.55
N LEU A 5 -28.59 4.63 24.35
CA LEU A 5 -27.61 5.61 23.87
C LEU A 5 -26.21 4.99 23.95
N GLU A 6 -25.53 4.91 22.82
CA GLU A 6 -24.14 4.44 22.74
C GLU A 6 -23.14 5.57 23.05
N LYS A 7 -21.89 5.20 23.35
CA LYS A 7 -20.78 6.13 23.64
C LYS A 7 -20.50 7.12 22.50
N ASN A 8 -20.77 6.71 21.26
CA ASN A 8 -20.64 7.54 20.05
C ASN A 8 -21.91 8.38 19.75
N THR A 9 -22.83 8.44 20.72
CA THR A 9 -24.15 9.08 20.67
C THR A 9 -25.14 8.52 19.65
N THR A 10 -24.91 7.30 19.15
CA THR A 10 -25.91 6.56 18.37
C THR A 10 -27.07 6.15 19.27
N VAL A 11 -28.29 6.37 18.80
CA VAL A 11 -29.52 6.00 19.51
C VAL A 11 -30.15 4.78 18.85
N ARG A 12 -30.33 3.71 19.63
CA ARG A 12 -31.14 2.56 19.25
C ARG A 12 -32.51 2.67 19.88
N THR A 13 -33.57 2.62 19.07
CA THR A 13 -34.95 2.78 19.53
C THR A 13 -35.69 1.45 19.46
N PHE A 14 -36.37 1.10 20.55
CA PHE A 14 -37.11 -0.16 20.69
C PHE A 14 -38.60 0.08 20.91
N ASN A 15 -39.43 -0.79 20.34
CA ASN A 15 -40.87 -0.77 20.62
C ASN A 15 -41.19 -1.27 22.05
N SER A 16 -42.47 -1.29 22.43
CA SER A 16 -42.91 -1.73 23.78
C SER A 16 -42.60 -3.20 24.09
N GLN A 17 -42.28 -4.01 23.09
CA GLN A 17 -41.93 -5.42 23.23
C GLN A 17 -40.40 -5.65 23.22
N GLY A 18 -39.60 -4.58 23.10
CA GLY A 18 -38.14 -4.66 23.09
C GLY A 18 -37.51 -4.94 21.73
N PHE A 19 -38.28 -4.90 20.63
CA PHE A 19 -37.72 -5.06 19.28
C PHE A 19 -37.14 -3.75 18.77
N LEU A 20 -35.96 -3.83 18.17
CA LEU A 20 -35.29 -2.69 17.55
C LEU A 20 -36.11 -2.21 16.34
N THR A 21 -36.37 -0.91 16.29
CA THR A 21 -37.20 -0.25 15.25
C THR A 21 -36.46 0.84 14.50
N ALA A 22 -35.43 1.43 15.13
CA ALA A 22 -34.60 2.43 14.48
C ALA A 22 -33.19 2.44 15.06
N ILE A 23 -32.23 2.76 14.21
CA ILE A 23 -30.86 3.14 14.59
C ILE A 23 -30.64 4.54 14.03
N THR A 24 -30.48 5.52 14.91
CA THR A 24 -30.32 6.93 14.54
C THR A 24 -28.93 7.40 14.94
N ASP A 25 -28.18 7.91 13.97
CA ASP A 25 -26.91 8.55 14.25
C ASP A 25 -27.09 9.94 14.88
N ARG A 26 -25.99 10.54 15.28
CA ARG A 26 -25.99 11.85 15.97
C ARG A 26 -26.46 13.03 15.11
N THR A 27 -26.47 12.86 13.79
CA THR A 27 -26.94 13.86 12.82
C THR A 27 -28.40 13.64 12.44
N GLY A 28 -29.05 12.65 13.04
CA GLY A 28 -30.47 12.34 12.83
C GLY A 28 -30.72 11.36 11.67
N ASN A 29 -29.68 10.89 10.98
CA ASN A 29 -29.86 9.91 9.92
C ASN A 29 -30.33 8.59 10.54
N THR A 30 -31.45 8.08 10.05
CA THR A 30 -32.14 6.96 10.69
C THR A 30 -32.29 5.79 9.75
N VAL A 31 -31.71 4.65 10.14
CA VAL A 31 -32.05 3.35 9.58
C VAL A 31 -33.34 2.88 10.25
N THR A 32 -34.38 2.65 9.47
CA THR A 32 -35.69 2.20 9.95
C THR A 32 -35.84 0.70 9.75
N ILE A 33 -36.26 0.00 10.80
CA ILE A 33 -36.53 -1.44 10.78
C ILE A 33 -38.04 -1.62 10.89
N VAL A 34 -38.67 -2.03 9.80
CA VAL A 34 -40.11 -2.27 9.72
C VAL A 34 -40.37 -3.75 9.96
N GLY A 35 -41.28 -4.08 10.87
CA GLY A 35 -41.62 -5.47 11.19
C GLY A 35 -42.89 -5.59 12.02
N ASN A 36 -43.34 -6.83 12.25
CA ASN A 36 -44.55 -7.15 13.02
C ASN A 36 -44.27 -7.54 14.49
N GLY A 37 -43.08 -7.22 14.98
CA GLY A 37 -42.57 -7.66 16.29
C GLY A 37 -41.89 -9.02 16.25
N ALA A 38 -42.27 -9.97 15.39
CA ALA A 38 -41.59 -11.27 15.30
C ALA A 38 -40.62 -11.37 14.11
N GLN A 39 -40.90 -10.64 13.03
CA GLN A 39 -40.20 -10.72 11.75
C GLN A 39 -39.93 -9.32 11.19
N ILE A 40 -38.73 -9.12 10.66
CA ILE A 40 -38.32 -7.88 9.97
C ILE A 40 -38.85 -7.98 8.55
N GLN A 41 -39.69 -7.06 8.11
CA GLN A 41 -40.20 -7.02 6.73
C GLN A 41 -39.31 -6.18 5.83
N GLN A 42 -38.81 -5.05 6.34
CA GLN A 42 -37.90 -4.17 5.62
C GLN A 42 -36.84 -3.57 6.53
N ILE A 43 -35.66 -3.36 5.97
CA ILE A 43 -34.64 -2.47 6.53
C ILE A 43 -34.46 -1.34 5.53
N ILE A 44 -34.76 -0.12 5.97
CA ILE A 44 -34.79 1.08 5.14
C ILE A 44 -33.67 2.00 5.61
N GLU A 45 -32.75 2.33 4.71
CA GLU A 45 -31.68 3.30 4.99
C GLU A 45 -32.21 4.76 4.95
N PRO A 46 -31.47 5.76 5.45
CA PRO A 46 -31.92 7.14 5.50
C PRO A 46 -32.37 7.72 4.14
N GLY A 47 -31.74 7.28 3.04
CA GLY A 47 -32.10 7.66 1.66
C GLY A 47 -33.41 7.03 1.15
N GLY A 48 -34.04 6.13 1.91
CA GLY A 48 -35.30 5.48 1.56
C GLY A 48 -35.18 4.19 0.76
N ARG A 49 -33.96 3.76 0.39
CA ARG A 49 -33.79 2.42 -0.18
C ARG A 49 -34.02 1.35 0.87
N ALA A 50 -34.58 0.23 0.43
CA ALA A 50 -35.00 -0.83 1.32
C ALA A 50 -34.51 -2.19 0.86
N LEU A 51 -34.03 -2.99 1.81
CA LEU A 51 -33.99 -4.44 1.69
C LEU A 51 -35.36 -4.98 2.11
N THR A 52 -35.93 -5.87 1.31
CA THR A 52 -37.22 -6.52 1.63
C THR A 52 -36.99 -7.98 2.01
N PHE A 53 -37.65 -8.43 3.07
CA PHE A 53 -37.47 -9.74 3.67
C PHE A 53 -38.77 -10.55 3.54
N GLN A 54 -38.65 -11.78 3.06
CA GLN A 54 -39.73 -12.75 3.03
C GLN A 54 -39.41 -13.93 3.96
N TYR A 55 -40.44 -14.58 4.47
CA TYR A 55 -40.31 -15.68 5.42
C TYR A 55 -41.10 -16.90 4.98
N SER A 56 -40.54 -18.08 5.26
CA SER A 56 -41.22 -19.37 5.13
C SER A 56 -40.71 -20.33 6.21
N GLY A 57 -41.59 -21.16 6.77
CA GLY A 57 -41.21 -22.17 7.78
C GLY A 57 -40.57 -21.60 9.06
N GLY A 58 -40.80 -20.32 9.39
CA GLY A 58 -40.25 -19.66 10.57
C GLY A 58 -38.89 -18.98 10.39
N GLY A 59 -38.27 -19.05 9.20
CA GLY A 59 -37.01 -18.38 8.85
C GLY A 59 -37.15 -17.43 7.65
N ILE A 60 -36.11 -16.61 7.39
CA ILE A 60 -36.05 -15.71 6.23
C ILE A 60 -35.88 -16.58 4.99
N SER A 61 -36.83 -16.62 4.05
CA SER A 61 -36.70 -17.40 2.81
C SER A 61 -36.02 -16.64 1.69
N GLN A 62 -36.13 -15.31 1.68
CA GLN A 62 -35.60 -14.45 0.63
C GLN A 62 -35.32 -13.05 1.15
N ILE A 63 -34.22 -12.46 0.69
CA ILE A 63 -33.94 -11.03 0.81
C ILE A 63 -33.83 -10.46 -0.60
N THR A 64 -34.55 -9.38 -0.86
CA THR A 64 -34.58 -8.67 -2.14
C THR A 64 -33.98 -7.28 -1.99
N ASP A 65 -33.08 -6.92 -2.90
CA ASP A 65 -32.48 -5.58 -2.95
C ASP A 65 -33.32 -4.60 -3.81
N PRO A 66 -32.98 -3.30 -3.81
CA PRO A 66 -33.66 -2.30 -4.64
C PRO A 66 -33.63 -2.54 -6.16
N LEU A 67 -32.71 -3.37 -6.68
CA LEU A 67 -32.70 -3.79 -8.09
C LEU A 67 -33.60 -5.00 -8.36
N GLY A 68 -34.25 -5.55 -7.34
CA GLY A 68 -35.07 -6.76 -7.45
C GLY A 68 -34.27 -8.06 -7.45
N ARG A 69 -32.96 -8.00 -7.19
CA ARG A 69 -32.11 -9.19 -7.09
C ARG A 69 -32.36 -9.86 -5.75
N THR A 70 -32.27 -11.18 -5.74
CA THR A 70 -32.68 -11.97 -4.58
C THR A 70 -31.57 -12.90 -4.09
N VAL A 71 -31.34 -12.89 -2.79
CA VAL A 71 -30.64 -13.98 -2.09
C VAL A 71 -31.71 -14.87 -1.45
N THR A 72 -31.65 -16.18 -1.70
CA THR A 72 -32.61 -17.14 -1.15
C THR A 72 -31.96 -18.03 -0.11
N TYR A 73 -32.75 -18.42 0.89
CA TYR A 73 -32.29 -19.16 2.05
C TYR A 73 -33.17 -20.39 2.23
N THR A 74 -32.55 -21.53 2.52
CA THR A 74 -33.29 -22.74 2.90
C THR A 74 -32.89 -23.17 4.29
N TYR A 75 -33.80 -23.88 4.97
CA TYR A 75 -33.57 -24.38 6.31
C TYR A 75 -33.90 -25.86 6.41
N GLU A 76 -33.30 -26.51 7.40
CA GLU A 76 -33.65 -27.86 7.84
C GLU A 76 -34.24 -27.85 9.26
N GLY A 77 -35.11 -28.83 9.52
CA GLY A 77 -35.75 -28.98 10.83
C GLY A 77 -34.77 -29.39 11.92
N VAL A 78 -35.08 -29.02 13.16
CA VAL A 78 -34.34 -29.48 14.35
C VAL A 78 -35.18 -30.52 15.12
N PRO A 79 -34.54 -31.52 15.77
CA PRO A 79 -35.24 -32.41 16.69
C PRO A 79 -35.89 -31.63 17.85
N VAL A 80 -37.04 -32.11 18.34
CA VAL A 80 -37.68 -31.60 19.56
C VAL A 80 -36.73 -31.78 20.76
N PRO A 81 -36.58 -30.82 21.70
CA PRO A 81 -37.43 -29.64 21.97
C PRO A 81 -36.94 -28.31 21.36
N TYR A 82 -36.03 -28.34 20.38
CA TYR A 82 -35.47 -27.10 19.82
C TYR A 82 -36.45 -26.42 18.88
N ALA A 83 -36.56 -25.08 18.98
CA ALA A 83 -37.67 -24.33 18.37
C ALA A 83 -37.34 -23.68 17.02
N PHE A 84 -36.06 -23.52 16.66
CA PHE A 84 -35.67 -22.76 15.46
C PHE A 84 -34.98 -23.64 14.41
N PRO A 85 -35.35 -23.54 13.12
CA PRO A 85 -34.74 -24.32 12.06
C PRO A 85 -33.30 -23.84 11.78
N ARG A 86 -32.46 -24.69 11.19
CA ARG A 86 -31.04 -24.40 10.91
C ARG A 86 -30.86 -23.98 9.48
N LEU A 87 -30.01 -22.98 9.23
CA LEU A 87 -29.72 -22.53 7.88
C LEU A 87 -29.04 -23.65 7.10
N ARG A 88 -29.67 -24.15 6.05
CA ARG A 88 -29.14 -25.25 5.23
C ARG A 88 -28.38 -24.73 4.02
N SER A 89 -28.88 -23.68 3.37
CA SER A 89 -28.22 -23.10 2.21
C SER A 89 -28.53 -21.62 2.04
N VAL A 90 -27.60 -20.92 1.38
CA VAL A 90 -27.75 -19.55 0.89
C VAL A 90 -27.41 -19.56 -0.58
N THR A 91 -28.32 -19.09 -1.43
CA THR A 91 -28.14 -19.01 -2.88
C THR A 91 -28.13 -17.55 -3.31
N ASN A 92 -27.07 -17.14 -3.98
CA ASN A 92 -26.88 -15.77 -4.47
C ASN A 92 -27.72 -15.50 -5.75
N PRO A 93 -27.84 -14.24 -6.21
CA PRO A 93 -28.58 -13.90 -7.43
C PRO A 93 -28.07 -14.57 -8.72
N ALA A 94 -26.84 -15.07 -8.75
CA ALA A 94 -26.28 -15.83 -9.88
C ALA A 94 -26.55 -17.35 -9.78
N GLY A 95 -27.20 -17.83 -8.72
CA GLY A 95 -27.50 -19.25 -8.47
C GLY A 95 -26.39 -20.02 -7.72
N GLY A 96 -25.26 -19.37 -7.42
CA GLY A 96 -24.20 -19.96 -6.59
C GLY A 96 -24.72 -20.23 -5.18
N THR A 97 -24.55 -21.46 -4.69
CA THR A 97 -25.16 -21.93 -3.43
C THR A 97 -24.13 -22.40 -2.42
N THR A 98 -24.02 -21.72 -1.30
CA THR A 98 -23.27 -22.19 -0.12
C THR A 98 -24.19 -23.04 0.74
N THR A 99 -23.69 -24.18 1.26
CA THR A 99 -24.46 -25.08 2.14
C THR A 99 -23.77 -25.29 3.48
N TYR A 100 -24.57 -25.59 4.50
CA TYR A 100 -24.14 -25.75 5.88
C TYR A 100 -24.69 -27.06 6.43
N THR A 101 -23.84 -27.86 7.09
CA THR A 101 -24.27 -29.04 7.85
C THR A 101 -23.93 -28.87 9.33
N TYR A 102 -24.65 -29.58 10.18
CA TYR A 102 -24.55 -29.43 11.63
C TYR A 102 -24.42 -30.77 12.32
N VAL A 103 -23.71 -30.77 13.44
CA VAL A 103 -23.47 -31.99 14.20
C VAL A 103 -24.78 -32.47 14.84
N PRO A 104 -25.16 -33.75 14.69
CA PRO A 104 -26.45 -34.25 15.19
C PRO A 104 -26.48 -34.51 16.71
N THR A 105 -25.32 -34.57 17.38
CA THR A 105 -25.17 -35.22 18.70
C THR A 105 -25.12 -34.30 19.91
N PHE A 106 -24.90 -32.97 19.77
CA PHE A 106 -24.52 -32.11 20.90
C PHE A 106 -25.52 -31.01 21.21
N LYS A 107 -25.45 -29.90 20.48
CA LYS A 107 -26.52 -28.92 20.31
C LYS A 107 -26.89 -28.93 18.84
N PRO A 108 -28.17 -28.74 18.47
CA PRO A 108 -28.57 -28.79 17.07
C PRO A 108 -27.85 -27.74 16.23
N TYR A 109 -27.32 -26.66 16.81
CA TYR A 109 -26.76 -25.53 16.06
C TYR A 109 -25.23 -25.57 15.88
N ASP A 110 -24.55 -26.64 16.29
CA ASP A 110 -23.10 -26.75 16.14
C ASP A 110 -22.73 -27.00 14.67
N LEU A 111 -22.08 -26.02 14.03
CA LEU A 111 -21.75 -26.06 12.60
C LEU A 111 -20.66 -27.08 12.32
N GLU A 112 -20.97 -28.10 11.54
CA GLU A 112 -20.04 -29.17 11.16
C GLU A 112 -19.28 -28.83 9.89
N ARG A 113 -19.98 -28.42 8.82
CA ARG A 113 -19.37 -28.23 7.50
C ARG A 113 -19.91 -26.99 6.80
N ILE A 114 -19.03 -26.29 6.09
CA ILE A 114 -19.38 -25.29 5.09
C ILE A 114 -18.92 -25.80 3.72
N THR A 115 -19.82 -25.83 2.75
CA THR A 115 -19.52 -26.14 1.35
C THR A 115 -19.87 -24.95 0.48
N ASP A 116 -18.91 -24.49 -0.32
CA ASP A 116 -19.05 -23.31 -1.16
C ASP A 116 -19.90 -23.54 -2.43
N ALA A 117 -20.03 -22.50 -3.27
CA ALA A 117 -20.84 -22.54 -4.48
C ALA A 117 -20.27 -23.44 -5.60
N ARG A 118 -19.03 -23.93 -5.46
CA ARG A 118 -18.37 -24.86 -6.38
C ARG A 118 -18.50 -26.31 -5.90
N GLY A 119 -19.10 -26.53 -4.73
CA GLY A 119 -19.21 -27.85 -4.10
C GLY A 119 -17.97 -28.25 -3.29
N ILE A 120 -17.08 -27.30 -3.00
CA ILE A 120 -15.86 -27.55 -2.21
C ILE A 120 -16.19 -27.38 -0.74
N THR A 121 -15.86 -28.40 0.06
CA THR A 121 -15.94 -28.31 1.53
C THR A 121 -14.83 -27.40 2.03
N TYR A 122 -15.16 -26.14 2.29
CA TYR A 122 -14.21 -25.12 2.69
C TYR A 122 -13.71 -25.31 4.14
N LEU A 123 -14.61 -25.74 5.02
CA LEU A 123 -14.33 -25.92 6.44
C LEU A 123 -15.10 -27.11 7.00
N THR A 124 -14.42 -27.96 7.77
CA THR A 124 -15.05 -28.96 8.65
C THR A 124 -14.58 -28.76 10.09
N ASN A 125 -15.52 -28.60 11.03
CA ASN A 125 -15.24 -28.51 12.46
C ASN A 125 -15.43 -29.87 13.14
N THR A 126 -14.57 -30.19 14.11
CA THR A 126 -14.83 -31.25 15.08
C THR A 126 -14.83 -30.70 16.50
N TYR A 127 -15.62 -31.32 17.38
CA TYR A 127 -15.90 -30.83 18.72
C TYR A 127 -15.49 -31.85 19.78
N CYS A 128 -15.03 -31.35 20.94
CA CYS A 128 -14.72 -32.18 22.10
C CYS A 128 -16.00 -32.66 22.81
N THR A 129 -16.02 -33.91 23.29
CA THR A 129 -17.13 -34.47 24.08
C THR A 129 -16.69 -35.11 25.40
N GLY A 130 -17.45 -34.91 26.48
CA GLY A 130 -17.25 -35.60 27.77
C GLY A 130 -16.79 -34.69 28.92
N SER A 131 -16.54 -35.26 30.10
CA SER A 131 -16.20 -34.53 31.33
C SER A 131 -14.84 -33.81 31.31
N THR A 132 -14.01 -34.11 30.32
CA THR A 132 -12.68 -33.50 30.09
C THR A 132 -12.72 -32.31 29.14
N CYS A 133 -13.89 -31.96 28.60
CA CYS A 133 -14.08 -30.87 27.64
C CYS A 133 -14.70 -29.63 28.30
N PRO A 134 -14.54 -28.43 27.70
CA PRO A 134 -15.23 -27.22 28.14
C PRO A 134 -16.76 -27.41 28.27
N PRO A 135 -17.42 -26.65 29.17
CA PRO A 135 -18.85 -26.79 29.46
C PRO A 135 -19.78 -26.60 28.25
N ASP A 136 -19.32 -25.90 27.21
CA ASP A 136 -19.93 -25.85 25.88
C ASP A 136 -19.04 -26.60 24.88
N PRO A 137 -19.60 -27.34 23.90
CA PRO A 137 -18.80 -28.09 22.93
C PRO A 137 -17.84 -27.13 22.22
N ALA A 138 -16.56 -27.25 22.57
CA ALA A 138 -15.50 -26.43 22.00
C ALA A 138 -14.97 -27.12 20.74
N VAL A 139 -14.73 -26.32 19.70
CA VAL A 139 -14.04 -26.77 18.50
C VAL A 139 -12.63 -27.23 18.90
N VAL A 140 -12.25 -28.44 18.50
CA VAL A 140 -10.91 -29.02 18.73
C VAL A 140 -10.14 -29.20 17.45
N THR A 141 -10.80 -29.33 16.30
CA THR A 141 -10.12 -29.25 15.00
C THR A 141 -10.95 -28.47 14.00
N GLN A 142 -10.23 -27.81 13.10
CA GLN A 142 -10.76 -27.22 11.88
C GLN A 142 -9.95 -27.79 10.71
N THR A 143 -10.63 -28.47 9.79
CA THR A 143 -10.04 -29.01 8.56
C THR A 143 -10.45 -28.13 7.39
N ALA A 144 -9.46 -27.54 6.71
CA ALA A 144 -9.63 -26.72 5.53
C ALA A 144 -9.77 -27.57 4.25
N ALA A 145 -10.14 -26.94 3.12
CA ALA A 145 -10.39 -27.64 1.86
C ALA A 145 -9.15 -28.31 1.23
N ASP A 146 -7.95 -27.83 1.56
CA ASP A 146 -6.67 -28.42 1.13
C ASP A 146 -6.18 -29.53 2.08
N GLY A 147 -6.97 -29.86 3.11
CA GLY A 147 -6.64 -30.86 4.13
C GLY A 147 -5.81 -30.34 5.30
N GLY A 148 -5.46 -29.04 5.33
CA GLY A 148 -4.82 -28.41 6.47
C GLY A 148 -5.66 -28.52 7.74
N ILE A 149 -5.04 -28.86 8.88
CA ILE A 149 -5.75 -29.05 10.16
C ILE A 149 -5.22 -28.07 11.20
N THR A 150 -6.06 -27.15 11.65
CA THR A 150 -5.82 -26.36 12.86
C THR A 150 -6.40 -27.10 14.06
N ARG A 151 -5.63 -27.28 15.12
CA ARG A 151 -6.06 -27.96 16.36
C ARG A 151 -6.10 -26.99 17.53
N PHE A 152 -7.10 -27.16 18.40
CA PHE A 152 -7.28 -26.37 19.61
C PHE A 152 -7.30 -27.30 20.84
N ASP A 153 -6.39 -27.07 21.78
CA ASP A 153 -6.34 -27.76 23.06
C ASP A 153 -6.62 -26.76 24.20
N TYR A 154 -7.42 -27.17 25.19
CA TYR A 154 -7.86 -26.28 26.27
C TYR A 154 -7.42 -26.81 27.63
N VAL A 155 -6.89 -25.93 28.48
CA VAL A 155 -6.66 -26.20 29.91
C VAL A 155 -7.72 -25.47 30.71
N MET A 156 -8.30 -26.17 31.68
CA MET A 156 -9.38 -25.63 32.51
C MET A 156 -9.03 -25.65 33.99
N THR A 157 -9.57 -24.68 34.72
CA THR A 157 -9.63 -24.68 36.19
C THR A 157 -11.05 -24.28 36.59
N ASN A 158 -11.72 -25.08 37.43
CA ASN A 158 -13.11 -24.83 37.85
C ASN A 158 -14.08 -24.52 36.68
N ARG A 159 -14.02 -25.33 35.62
CA ARG A 159 -14.83 -25.18 34.38
C ARG A 159 -14.58 -23.90 33.58
N THR A 160 -13.56 -23.11 33.92
CA THR A 160 -13.14 -21.92 33.16
C THR A 160 -11.89 -22.26 32.37
N VAL A 161 -11.83 -21.87 31.10
CA VAL A 161 -10.63 -22.01 30.26
C VAL A 161 -9.57 -21.03 30.76
N THR A 162 -8.44 -21.56 31.22
CA THR A 162 -7.29 -20.77 31.70
C THR A 162 -6.17 -20.70 30.67
N GLN A 163 -6.14 -21.64 29.73
CA GLN A 163 -5.21 -21.65 28.60
C GLN A 163 -5.86 -22.28 27.37
N ALA A 164 -5.54 -21.75 26.20
CA ALA A 164 -5.77 -22.39 24.91
C ALA A 164 -4.43 -22.55 24.18
N THR A 165 -4.21 -23.70 23.56
CA THR A 165 -3.08 -23.95 22.67
C THR A 165 -3.64 -24.15 21.27
N VAL A 166 -3.14 -23.39 20.29
CA VAL A 166 -3.52 -23.50 18.89
C VAL A 166 -2.34 -24.14 18.15
N THR A 167 -2.57 -25.25 17.45
CA THR A 167 -1.58 -25.86 16.54
C THR A 167 -2.01 -25.55 15.12
N ASP A 168 -1.16 -24.89 14.36
CA ASP A 168 -1.40 -24.56 12.95
C ASP A 168 -1.33 -25.82 12.05
N PRO A 169 -1.72 -25.72 10.76
CA PRO A 169 -1.64 -26.83 9.82
C PRO A 169 -0.22 -27.36 9.52
N ARG A 170 0.84 -26.62 9.90
CA ARG A 170 2.25 -27.03 9.77
C ARG A 170 2.78 -27.69 11.04
N GLY A 171 1.99 -27.75 12.11
CA GLY A 171 2.31 -28.37 13.39
C GLY A 171 2.93 -27.43 14.43
N HIS A 172 2.92 -26.12 14.17
CA HIS A 172 3.50 -25.10 15.04
C HIS A 172 2.46 -24.59 16.06
N GLN A 173 2.88 -24.35 17.31
CA GLN A 173 1.96 -24.11 18.43
C GLN A 173 2.05 -22.71 19.03
N SER A 174 0.95 -21.98 19.10
CA SER A 174 0.81 -20.80 19.97
C SER A 174 0.01 -21.12 21.23
N VAL A 175 0.25 -20.36 22.31
CA VAL A 175 -0.40 -20.55 23.60
C VAL A 175 -0.93 -19.22 24.12
N HIS A 176 -2.20 -19.19 24.49
CA HIS A 176 -2.88 -18.04 25.05
C HIS A 176 -3.33 -18.36 26.48
N ARG A 177 -3.01 -17.50 27.45
CA ARG A 177 -3.42 -17.66 28.86
C ARG A 177 -4.32 -16.53 29.29
N PHE A 178 -5.36 -16.89 30.04
CA PHE A 178 -6.43 -15.98 30.43
C PHE A 178 -6.46 -15.76 31.95
N ASN A 179 -6.90 -14.58 32.37
CA ASN A 179 -7.26 -14.34 33.76
C ASN A 179 -8.61 -14.99 34.12
N SER A 180 -9.03 -14.89 35.38
CA SER A 180 -10.29 -15.48 35.86
C SER A 180 -11.57 -14.91 35.22
N ARG A 181 -11.47 -13.82 34.45
CA ARG A 181 -12.58 -13.22 33.70
C ARG A 181 -12.55 -13.59 32.21
N GLY A 182 -11.63 -14.46 31.80
CA GLY A 182 -11.51 -14.93 30.42
C GLY A 182 -10.73 -13.98 29.50
N HIS A 183 -10.03 -12.98 30.04
CA HIS A 183 -9.24 -12.04 29.25
C HIS A 183 -7.79 -12.45 29.18
N GLU A 184 -7.19 -12.35 27.99
CA GLU A 184 -5.80 -12.73 27.77
C GLU A 184 -4.83 -11.86 28.58
N VAL A 185 -3.86 -12.52 29.22
CA VAL A 185 -2.77 -11.90 30.01
C VAL A 185 -1.39 -12.32 29.52
N VAL A 186 -1.28 -13.43 28.80
CA VAL A 186 -0.04 -13.90 28.19
C VAL A 186 -0.35 -14.56 26.86
N GLY A 187 0.30 -14.10 25.79
CA GLY A 187 0.42 -14.82 24.52
C GLY A 187 1.84 -15.36 24.37
N ILE A 188 1.97 -16.59 23.88
CA ILE A 188 3.23 -17.22 23.50
C ILE A 188 3.08 -17.67 22.05
N ASP A 189 3.95 -17.20 21.18
CA ASP A 189 3.91 -17.58 19.77
C ASP A 189 4.60 -18.94 19.51
N ALA A 190 4.63 -19.37 18.25
CA ALA A 190 5.20 -20.64 17.85
C ALA A 190 6.74 -20.74 17.96
N LEU A 191 7.43 -19.63 18.19
CA LEU A 191 8.85 -19.60 18.52
C LEU A 191 9.09 -19.57 20.04
N GLY A 192 8.03 -19.61 20.86
CA GLY A 192 8.12 -19.53 22.32
C GLY A 192 8.28 -18.10 22.84
N GLN A 193 8.11 -17.09 22.00
CA GLN A 193 8.28 -15.69 22.33
C GLN A 193 7.02 -15.16 23.01
N GLN A 194 7.18 -14.34 24.06
CA GLN A 194 6.08 -14.03 24.98
C GLN A 194 5.69 -12.56 24.94
N THR A 195 4.39 -12.29 24.74
CA THR A 195 3.77 -10.99 25.05
C THR A 195 3.00 -11.08 26.36
N ARG A 196 3.18 -10.11 27.26
CA ARG A 196 2.50 -10.04 28.57
C ARG A 196 1.66 -8.78 28.68
N LEU A 197 0.43 -8.93 29.19
CA LEU A 197 -0.52 -7.85 29.38
C LEU A 197 -0.85 -7.69 30.87
N THR A 198 -0.68 -6.48 31.39
CA THR A 198 -1.25 -6.09 32.70
C THR A 198 -2.57 -5.37 32.43
N ARG A 199 -3.66 -5.82 33.04
CA ARG A 199 -5.00 -5.25 32.84
C ARG A 199 -5.59 -4.74 34.15
N ASP A 200 -6.37 -3.68 34.09
CA ASP A 200 -7.18 -3.23 35.22
C ASP A 200 -8.22 -4.31 35.58
N TYR A 201 -8.38 -4.60 36.87
CA TYR A 201 -9.24 -5.69 37.33
C TYR A 201 -10.72 -5.43 37.09
N VAL A 202 -11.17 -4.18 37.17
CA VAL A 202 -12.57 -3.77 37.09
C VAL A 202 -12.97 -3.53 35.63
N THR A 203 -12.22 -2.68 34.93
CA THR A 203 -12.52 -2.20 33.57
C THR A 203 -11.98 -3.10 32.47
N ASN A 204 -11.04 -4.01 32.79
CA ASN A 204 -10.32 -4.86 31.83
C ASN A 204 -9.43 -4.10 30.81
N GLN A 205 -9.20 -2.81 31.03
CA GLN A 205 -8.33 -1.99 30.20
C GLN A 205 -6.88 -2.45 30.31
N VAL A 206 -6.12 -2.44 29.22
CA VAL A 206 -4.69 -2.81 29.22
C VAL A 206 -3.88 -1.64 29.75
N MET A 207 -3.19 -1.81 30.88
CA MET A 207 -2.34 -0.76 31.46
C MET A 207 -0.88 -0.87 31.00
N GLU A 208 -0.42 -2.10 30.77
CA GLU A 208 0.96 -2.37 30.35
C GLU A 208 0.99 -3.49 29.32
N VAL A 209 1.85 -3.33 28.31
CA VAL A 209 2.22 -4.37 27.36
C VAL A 209 3.73 -4.57 27.46
N ARG A 210 4.15 -5.81 27.68
CA ARG A 210 5.55 -6.22 27.49
C ARG A 210 5.63 -7.12 26.28
N ASP A 211 6.41 -6.70 25.30
CA ASP A 211 6.63 -7.49 24.10
C ASP A 211 7.65 -8.63 24.33
N PRO A 212 7.94 -9.45 23.31
CA PRO A 212 8.95 -10.50 23.38
C PRO A 212 10.36 -10.09 23.80
N LEU A 213 10.78 -8.86 23.51
CA LEU A 213 12.05 -8.28 23.96
C LEU A 213 11.97 -7.67 25.37
N ASN A 214 10.82 -7.84 26.05
CA ASN A 214 10.49 -7.31 27.36
C ASN A 214 10.46 -5.78 27.44
N ARG A 215 10.28 -5.11 26.30
CA ARG A 215 10.11 -3.66 26.19
C ARG A 215 8.71 -3.29 26.66
N LEU A 216 8.56 -2.16 27.35
CA LEU A 216 7.35 -1.83 28.09
C LEU A 216 6.63 -0.63 27.48
N THR A 217 5.40 -0.84 27.02
CA THR A 217 4.47 0.25 26.64
C THR A 217 3.41 0.40 27.72
N LYS A 218 3.12 1.63 28.14
CA LYS A 218 2.09 1.92 29.16
C LYS A 218 0.93 2.73 28.62
N TYR A 219 -0.25 2.51 29.19
CA TYR A 219 -1.48 3.20 28.82
C TYR A 219 -2.18 3.75 30.06
N THR A 220 -2.80 4.92 29.91
CA THR A 220 -3.72 5.50 30.90
C THR A 220 -5.05 5.84 30.24
N TYR A 221 -6.12 5.87 31.03
CA TYR A 221 -7.48 6.07 30.53
C TYR A 221 -8.25 7.10 31.35
N ASP A 222 -9.20 7.78 30.70
CA ASP A 222 -10.24 8.57 31.40
C ASP A 222 -11.41 7.68 31.89
N ALA A 223 -12.38 8.30 32.57
CA ALA A 223 -13.56 7.60 33.10
C ALA A 223 -14.47 6.99 32.02
N ASN A 224 -14.40 7.49 30.78
CA ASN A 224 -15.12 6.95 29.63
C ASN A 224 -14.33 5.83 28.93
N GLY A 225 -13.12 5.53 29.40
CA GLY A 225 -12.21 4.55 28.84
C GLY A 225 -11.50 4.99 27.56
N ASN A 226 -11.39 6.29 27.32
CA ASN A 226 -10.53 6.83 26.26
C ASN A 226 -9.06 6.82 26.71
N VAL A 227 -8.12 6.54 25.80
CA VAL A 227 -6.68 6.50 26.11
C VAL A 227 -6.14 7.92 26.25
N THR A 228 -5.72 8.33 27.45
CA THR A 228 -5.22 9.69 27.70
C THR A 228 -3.70 9.83 27.58
N SER A 229 -2.97 8.73 27.71
CA SER A 229 -1.52 8.70 27.52
C SER A 229 -1.08 7.33 27.04
N VAL A 230 -0.16 7.34 26.08
CA VAL A 230 0.66 6.19 25.69
C VAL A 230 2.12 6.54 25.97
N ILE A 231 2.83 5.70 26.71
CA ILE A 231 4.26 5.87 26.97
C ILE A 231 4.99 4.73 26.25
N ASP A 232 5.88 5.10 25.33
CA ASP A 232 6.69 4.15 24.56
C ASP A 232 7.76 3.45 25.43
N PRO A 233 8.47 2.42 24.89
CA PRO A 233 9.58 1.76 25.58
C PRO A 233 10.76 2.64 26.02
N GLU A 234 10.97 3.82 25.41
CA GLU A 234 12.00 4.79 25.82
C GLU A 234 11.51 5.72 26.94
N GLY A 235 10.22 5.68 27.26
CA GLY A 235 9.60 6.52 28.27
C GLY A 235 9.02 7.82 27.72
N HIS A 236 8.94 7.99 26.41
CA HIS A 236 8.37 9.19 25.81
C HIS A 236 6.83 9.11 25.77
N PRO A 237 6.12 10.13 26.29
CA PRO A 237 4.67 10.13 26.30
C PRO A 237 4.09 10.76 25.01
N THR A 238 3.01 10.17 24.50
CA THR A 238 2.01 10.85 23.67
C THR A 238 0.75 11.04 24.51
N LEU A 239 0.23 12.26 24.56
CA LEU A 239 -0.96 12.62 25.34
C LEU A 239 -2.15 12.90 24.42
N VAL A 240 -3.33 12.46 24.82
CA VAL A 240 -4.58 12.64 24.07
C VAL A 240 -5.66 13.18 24.98
N GLU A 241 -6.30 14.28 24.58
CA GLU A 241 -7.43 14.88 25.28
C GLU A 241 -8.71 14.72 24.46
N TYR A 242 -9.86 14.54 25.13
CA TYR A 242 -11.14 14.26 24.49
C TYR A 242 -12.20 15.28 24.92
N GLU A 243 -13.12 15.63 24.02
CA GLU A 243 -14.37 16.28 24.43
C GLU A 243 -15.33 15.23 25.04
N PRO A 244 -16.10 15.60 26.09
CA PRO A 244 -16.82 14.62 26.90
C PRO A 244 -18.16 14.15 26.32
N THR A 245 -18.69 14.82 25.29
CA THR A 245 -20.04 14.57 24.78
C THR A 245 -20.04 13.44 23.75
N PHE A 246 -19.11 13.49 22.79
CA PHE A 246 -19.01 12.54 21.69
C PHE A 246 -17.74 11.66 21.78
N ASN A 247 -16.92 11.82 22.82
CA ASN A 247 -15.64 11.12 23.03
C ASN A 247 -14.65 11.29 21.88
N ARG A 248 -14.55 12.49 21.32
CA ARG A 248 -13.68 12.84 20.20
C ARG A 248 -12.40 13.53 20.66
N VAL A 249 -11.30 13.24 19.99
CA VAL A 249 -9.97 13.79 20.31
C VAL A 249 -9.96 15.28 20.04
N THR A 250 -9.69 16.13 21.04
CA THR A 250 -9.57 17.58 20.88
C THR A 250 -8.12 18.04 20.77
N LYS A 251 -7.18 17.27 21.32
CA LYS A 251 -5.77 17.62 21.34
C LYS A 251 -4.89 16.38 21.41
N ILE A 252 -3.85 16.35 20.60
CA ILE A 252 -2.75 15.39 20.69
C ILE A 252 -1.49 16.19 21.00
N THR A 253 -0.75 15.77 22.02
CA THR A 253 0.59 16.29 22.32
C THR A 253 1.58 15.15 22.11
N ASP A 254 2.47 15.29 21.13
CA ASP A 254 3.49 14.27 20.87
C ASP A 254 4.66 14.34 21.87
N ALA A 255 5.61 13.42 21.71
CA ALA A 255 6.79 13.34 22.58
C ALA A 255 7.76 14.53 22.46
N LEU A 256 7.66 15.35 21.41
CA LEU A 256 8.39 16.61 21.25
C LEU A 256 7.63 17.82 21.80
N ASN A 257 6.46 17.61 22.41
CA ASN A 257 5.51 18.62 22.86
C ASN A 257 4.89 19.45 21.73
N GLN A 258 4.87 18.93 20.49
CA GLN A 258 4.11 19.52 19.40
C GLN A 258 2.64 19.17 19.55
N ILE A 259 1.77 20.14 19.23
CA ILE A 259 0.34 20.05 19.54
C ILE A 259 -0.49 20.14 18.27
N THR A 260 -1.25 19.09 17.99
CA THR A 260 -2.33 19.11 17.00
C THR A 260 -3.67 19.26 17.72
N ARG A 261 -4.52 20.18 17.24
CA ARG A 261 -5.85 20.45 17.81
C ARG A 261 -6.97 20.13 16.85
N PHE A 262 -8.10 19.71 17.40
CA PHE A 262 -9.33 19.45 16.67
C PHE A 262 -10.49 20.17 17.36
N THR A 263 -11.38 20.76 16.58
CA THR A 263 -12.63 21.32 17.10
C THR A 263 -13.84 20.64 16.48
N TYR A 264 -14.95 20.64 17.21
CA TYR A 264 -16.16 19.95 16.79
C TYR A 264 -17.40 20.83 16.95
N ASP A 265 -18.39 20.60 16.09
CA ASP A 265 -19.73 21.15 16.24
C ASP A 265 -20.34 20.65 17.57
N PRO A 266 -20.76 21.52 18.49
CA PRO A 266 -21.36 21.11 19.76
C PRO A 266 -22.69 20.36 19.60
N ALA A 267 -23.41 20.53 18.48
CA ALA A 267 -24.71 19.88 18.27
C ALA A 267 -24.56 18.44 17.78
N ASN A 268 -23.73 18.24 16.75
CA ASN A 268 -23.62 16.94 16.07
C ASN A 268 -22.22 16.33 16.16
N GLY A 269 -21.28 16.94 16.87
CA GLY A 269 -19.92 16.44 17.02
C GLY A 269 -19.10 16.42 15.72
N ASN A 270 -19.54 17.03 14.62
CA ASN A 270 -18.81 17.01 13.34
C ASN A 270 -17.50 17.80 13.42
N LEU A 271 -16.44 17.36 12.72
CA LEU A 271 -15.09 17.95 12.83
C LEU A 271 -15.03 19.29 12.12
N LEU A 272 -14.92 20.40 12.84
CA LEU A 272 -14.91 21.73 12.23
C LEU A 272 -13.51 22.17 11.79
N THR A 273 -12.50 21.93 12.62
CA THR A 273 -11.13 22.36 12.31
C THR A 273 -10.10 21.32 12.71
N ILE A 274 -9.00 21.27 11.95
CA ILE A 274 -7.74 20.63 12.31
C ILE A 274 -6.69 21.73 12.30
N THR A 275 -6.00 21.92 13.42
CA THR A 275 -4.92 22.92 13.54
C THR A 275 -3.62 22.20 13.86
N ASP A 276 -2.62 22.37 13.00
CA ASP A 276 -1.30 21.78 13.15
C ASP A 276 -0.43 22.47 14.24
N PRO A 277 0.73 21.91 14.62
CA PRO A 277 1.64 22.53 15.57
C PRO A 277 2.14 23.94 15.21
N ARG A 278 2.16 24.28 13.92
CA ARG A 278 2.52 25.63 13.41
C ARG A 278 1.32 26.56 13.28
N THR A 279 0.16 26.17 13.78
CA THR A 279 -1.12 26.91 13.81
C THR A 279 -1.84 27.06 12.47
N HIS A 280 -1.39 26.35 11.43
CA HIS A 280 -2.12 26.29 10.17
C HIS A 280 -3.39 25.48 10.37
N THR A 281 -4.52 25.97 9.83
CA THR A 281 -5.85 25.42 10.12
C THR A 281 -6.58 25.02 8.85
N THR A 282 -6.96 23.74 8.78
CA THR A 282 -7.92 23.21 7.79
C THR A 282 -9.31 23.26 8.39
N THR A 283 -10.31 23.71 7.63
CA THR A 283 -11.71 23.76 8.07
C THR A 283 -12.59 22.84 7.23
N VAL A 284 -13.59 22.20 7.85
CA VAL A 284 -14.56 21.34 7.16
C VAL A 284 -15.97 21.87 7.43
N ALA A 285 -16.74 22.11 6.37
CA ALA A 285 -18.16 22.41 6.45
C ALA A 285 -18.99 21.17 6.13
N TYR A 286 -20.20 21.09 6.68
CA TYR A 286 -21.10 19.95 6.51
C TYR A 286 -22.47 20.38 6.03
N ASN A 287 -23.14 19.51 5.29
CA ASN A 287 -24.55 19.63 5.00
C ASN A 287 -25.41 19.21 6.22
N ALA A 288 -26.73 19.36 6.11
CA ALA A 288 -27.68 19.10 7.21
C ALA A 288 -27.70 17.62 7.69
N VAL A 289 -27.22 16.68 6.86
CA VAL A 289 -27.16 15.25 7.19
C VAL A 289 -25.77 14.80 7.65
N GLY A 290 -24.84 15.74 7.87
CA GLY A 290 -23.52 15.45 8.42
C GLY A 290 -22.46 15.00 7.42
N GLN A 291 -22.69 15.20 6.11
CA GLN A 291 -21.70 14.92 5.07
C GLN A 291 -20.85 16.17 4.78
N PRO A 292 -19.52 16.06 4.56
CA PRO A 292 -18.68 17.20 4.23
C PRO A 292 -19.14 17.91 2.95
N SER A 293 -19.55 19.17 3.03
CA SER A 293 -19.91 19.97 1.86
C SER A 293 -18.74 20.75 1.28
N SER A 294 -17.76 21.11 2.13
CA SER A 294 -16.51 21.71 1.68
C SER A 294 -15.36 21.44 2.64
N VAL A 295 -14.15 21.43 2.11
CA VAL A 295 -12.91 21.44 2.89
C VAL A 295 -12.09 22.63 2.41
N THR A 296 -11.71 23.50 3.34
CA THR A 296 -10.86 24.66 3.07
C THR A 296 -9.52 24.47 3.73
N ASP A 297 -8.46 24.56 2.95
CA ASP A 297 -7.09 24.38 3.39
C ASP A 297 -6.55 25.63 4.13
N PRO A 298 -5.39 25.54 4.81
CA PRO A 298 -4.77 26.68 5.48
C PRO A 298 -4.38 27.88 4.60
N LEU A 299 -4.34 27.72 3.27
CA LEU A 299 -4.09 28.80 2.32
C LEU A 299 -5.40 29.44 1.82
N ASN A 300 -6.55 29.02 2.35
CA ASN A 300 -7.91 29.44 1.97
C ASN A 300 -8.36 28.96 0.58
N HIS A 301 -7.79 27.86 0.08
CA HIS A 301 -8.31 27.18 -1.11
C HIS A 301 -9.37 26.16 -0.68
N SER A 302 -10.51 26.11 -1.37
CA SER A 302 -11.65 25.29 -0.98
C SER A 302 -12.03 24.28 -2.05
N SER A 303 -12.15 23.02 -1.67
CA SER A 303 -12.81 21.98 -2.46
C SER A 303 -14.24 21.78 -1.98
N THR A 304 -15.18 21.50 -2.88
CA THR A 304 -16.61 21.32 -2.56
C THR A 304 -17.13 19.97 -3.02
N PHE A 305 -18.14 19.45 -2.31
CA PHE A 305 -18.73 18.13 -2.54
C PHE A 305 -20.25 18.22 -2.63
N GLU A 306 -20.83 17.56 -3.64
CA GLU A 306 -22.27 17.46 -3.83
C GLU A 306 -22.70 16.00 -3.72
N TYR A 307 -23.81 15.76 -3.01
CA TYR A 307 -24.38 14.43 -2.80
C TYR A 307 -25.79 14.33 -3.38
N ASP A 308 -26.18 13.14 -3.83
CA ASP A 308 -27.57 12.86 -4.16
C ASP A 308 -28.44 12.65 -2.89
N ALA A 309 -29.74 12.45 -3.09
CA ALA A 309 -30.70 12.28 -1.99
C ALA A 309 -30.50 11.01 -1.16
N VAL A 310 -29.76 10.02 -1.67
CA VAL A 310 -29.44 8.77 -0.97
C VAL A 310 -28.02 8.79 -0.38
N GLY A 311 -27.29 9.90 -0.53
CA GLY A 311 -26.00 10.15 0.08
C GLY A 311 -24.78 9.79 -0.75
N ASN A 312 -24.93 9.49 -2.05
CA ASN A 312 -23.79 9.24 -2.94
C ASN A 312 -23.10 10.54 -3.33
N LEU A 313 -21.76 10.56 -3.38
CA LEU A 313 -21.00 11.69 -3.89
C LEU A 313 -21.15 11.78 -5.42
N ILE A 314 -21.91 12.76 -5.91
CA ILE A 314 -22.16 12.95 -7.35
C ILE A 314 -21.23 13.96 -8.00
N SER A 315 -20.59 14.81 -7.19
CA SER A 315 -19.62 15.78 -7.67
C SER A 315 -18.57 16.13 -6.63
N SER A 316 -17.33 16.27 -7.08
CA SER A 316 -16.26 16.98 -6.38
C SER A 316 -15.72 18.10 -7.25
N THR A 317 -15.51 19.28 -6.67
CA THR A 317 -14.91 20.43 -7.35
C THR A 317 -13.66 20.86 -6.60
N ASP A 318 -12.55 20.99 -7.31
CA ASP A 318 -11.27 21.44 -6.75
C ASP A 318 -11.24 22.98 -6.59
N PRO A 319 -10.18 23.54 -5.98
CA PRO A 319 -10.11 24.99 -5.76
C PRO A 319 -9.94 25.85 -7.01
N VAL A 320 -9.64 25.27 -8.18
CA VAL A 320 -9.56 26.00 -9.45
C VAL A 320 -10.82 25.81 -10.31
N GLY A 321 -11.80 25.05 -9.83
CA GLY A 321 -13.11 24.86 -10.46
C GLY A 321 -13.23 23.62 -11.35
N ASN A 322 -12.22 22.74 -11.39
CA ASN A 322 -12.31 21.48 -12.13
C ASN A 322 -13.30 20.56 -11.43
N LYS A 323 -14.21 19.94 -12.19
CA LYS A 323 -15.35 19.18 -11.66
C LYS A 323 -15.30 17.71 -12.10
N THR A 324 -15.12 16.80 -11.16
CA THR A 324 -15.29 15.35 -11.38
C THR A 324 -16.71 14.95 -10.99
N GLN A 325 -17.40 14.21 -11.86
CA GLN A 325 -18.79 13.80 -11.63
C GLN A 325 -18.93 12.27 -11.63
N GLN A 326 -19.90 11.78 -10.86
CA GLN A 326 -20.13 10.35 -10.65
C GLN A 326 -21.61 10.04 -10.81
N SER A 327 -21.92 8.94 -11.48
CA SER A 327 -23.29 8.41 -11.61
C SER A 327 -23.40 7.07 -10.91
N TYR A 328 -24.56 6.81 -10.32
CA TYR A 328 -24.82 5.60 -9.55
C TYR A 328 -26.11 4.91 -9.99
N ASP A 329 -26.18 3.60 -9.80
CA ASP A 329 -27.43 2.86 -9.91
C ASP A 329 -28.26 2.91 -8.62
N ALA A 330 -29.42 2.24 -8.65
CA ALA A 330 -30.37 2.21 -7.52
C ALA A 330 -29.84 1.54 -6.24
N VAL A 331 -28.65 0.93 -6.27
CA VAL A 331 -27.99 0.31 -5.10
C VAL A 331 -26.61 0.93 -4.83
N SER A 332 -26.38 2.18 -5.24
CA SER A 332 -25.13 2.93 -4.98
C SER A 332 -23.88 2.34 -5.62
N ARG A 333 -23.99 1.62 -6.75
CA ARG A 333 -22.80 1.22 -7.52
C ARG A 333 -22.46 2.30 -8.55
N LEU A 334 -21.19 2.65 -8.66
CA LEU A 334 -20.68 3.63 -9.61
C LEU A 334 -20.86 3.11 -11.05
N THR A 335 -21.71 3.73 -11.86
CA THR A 335 -21.94 3.33 -13.26
C THR A 335 -21.17 4.19 -14.26
N ALA A 336 -20.83 5.42 -13.87
CA ALA A 336 -20.02 6.30 -14.70
C ALA A 336 -19.16 7.26 -13.85
N LEU A 337 -17.93 7.49 -14.30
CA LEU A 337 -17.02 8.53 -13.83
C LEU A 337 -16.77 9.50 -14.99
N ILE A 338 -17.05 10.78 -14.77
CA ILE A 338 -16.84 11.84 -15.76
C ILE A 338 -15.73 12.75 -15.24
N ASP A 339 -14.64 12.79 -15.99
CA ASP A 339 -13.48 13.62 -15.71
C ASP A 339 -13.82 15.12 -15.94
N PRO A 340 -13.18 16.09 -15.25
CA PRO A 340 -13.22 17.52 -15.59
C PRO A 340 -13.17 17.92 -17.08
N ARG A 341 -12.61 17.11 -17.99
CA ARG A 341 -12.66 17.35 -19.46
C ARG A 341 -13.93 16.81 -20.13
N GLY A 342 -14.84 16.19 -19.38
CA GLY A 342 -16.07 15.58 -19.87
C GLY A 342 -15.88 14.19 -20.47
N LYS A 343 -14.73 13.54 -20.25
CA LYS A 343 -14.48 12.16 -20.67
C LYS A 343 -15.10 11.18 -19.68
N THR A 344 -15.78 10.17 -20.21
CA THR A 344 -16.56 9.22 -19.40
C THR A 344 -15.91 7.85 -19.38
N THR A 345 -15.74 7.28 -18.19
CA THR A 345 -15.47 5.85 -17.99
C THR A 345 -16.72 5.19 -17.41
N GLN A 346 -17.15 4.07 -17.98
CA GLN A 346 -18.36 3.34 -17.58
C GLN A 346 -18.02 2.00 -16.94
N PHE A 347 -18.85 1.57 -15.99
CA PHE A 347 -18.71 0.32 -15.26
C PHE A 347 -20.00 -0.48 -15.34
N ASP A 348 -19.91 -1.70 -15.84
CA ASP A 348 -21.00 -2.67 -15.82
C ASP A 348 -20.75 -3.72 -14.74
N TYR A 349 -21.84 -4.20 -14.14
CA TYR A 349 -21.80 -5.16 -13.05
C TYR A 349 -22.65 -6.38 -13.37
N ASP A 350 -22.20 -7.53 -12.88
CA ASP A 350 -23.01 -8.74 -12.87
C ASP A 350 -24.11 -8.72 -11.78
N SER A 351 -24.86 -9.82 -11.69
CA SER A 351 -25.95 -9.96 -10.73
C SER A 351 -25.48 -10.10 -9.27
N VAL A 352 -24.20 -10.30 -9.01
CA VAL A 352 -23.61 -10.45 -7.66
C VAL A 352 -22.69 -9.26 -7.28
N ASN A 353 -22.78 -8.13 -7.99
CA ASN A 353 -22.04 -6.88 -7.75
C ASN A 353 -20.56 -6.90 -8.12
N GLN A 354 -20.13 -7.78 -9.02
CA GLN A 354 -18.76 -7.81 -9.52
C GLN A 354 -18.70 -7.03 -10.84
N VAL A 355 -17.60 -6.30 -11.08
CA VAL A 355 -17.42 -5.54 -12.33
C VAL A 355 -17.25 -6.52 -13.48
N SER A 356 -18.20 -6.59 -14.40
CA SER A 356 -18.11 -7.45 -15.58
C SER A 356 -17.41 -6.77 -16.75
N GLN A 357 -17.49 -5.44 -16.83
CA GLN A 357 -16.92 -4.66 -17.92
C GLN A 357 -16.56 -3.24 -17.49
N ILE A 358 -15.46 -2.72 -18.03
CA ILE A 358 -15.08 -1.30 -17.98
C ILE A 358 -14.95 -0.78 -19.41
N THR A 359 -15.64 0.31 -19.71
CA THR A 359 -15.49 1.03 -20.99
C THR A 359 -14.79 2.35 -20.73
N ASP A 360 -13.59 2.54 -21.28
CA ASP A 360 -12.82 3.77 -21.10
C ASP A 360 -13.31 4.94 -21.97
N ALA A 361 -12.73 6.12 -21.75
CA ALA A 361 -13.03 7.35 -22.49
C ALA A 361 -12.73 7.31 -24.00
N LEU A 362 -11.95 6.33 -24.47
CA LEU A 362 -11.63 6.07 -25.86
C LEU A 362 -12.49 4.93 -26.45
N SER A 363 -13.53 4.49 -25.72
CA SER A 363 -14.39 3.35 -26.05
C SER A 363 -13.68 2.00 -26.05
N GLY A 364 -12.50 1.89 -25.43
CA GLY A 364 -11.82 0.62 -25.19
C GLY A 364 -12.54 -0.18 -24.11
N VAL A 365 -12.79 -1.46 -24.38
CA VAL A 365 -13.56 -2.35 -23.51
C VAL A 365 -12.63 -3.34 -22.81
N THR A 366 -12.65 -3.37 -21.48
CA THR A 366 -11.99 -4.42 -20.68
C THR A 366 -13.06 -5.28 -19.99
N GLY A 367 -13.03 -6.59 -20.21
CA GLY A 367 -14.01 -7.53 -19.65
C GLY A 367 -13.43 -8.47 -18.60
N PHE A 368 -14.26 -8.86 -17.63
CA PHE A 368 -13.92 -9.76 -16.53
C PHE A 368 -14.94 -10.88 -16.40
N THR A 369 -14.48 -12.09 -16.09
CA THR A 369 -15.36 -13.21 -15.73
C THR A 369 -14.90 -13.84 -14.43
N TYR A 370 -15.83 -14.47 -13.70
CA TYR A 370 -15.58 -14.99 -12.36
C TYR A 370 -16.14 -16.39 -12.19
N ASP A 371 -15.55 -17.15 -11.25
CA ASP A 371 -16.12 -18.40 -10.78
C ASP A 371 -17.28 -18.15 -9.79
N PRO A 372 -18.05 -19.18 -9.38
CA PRO A 372 -19.16 -19.02 -8.44
C PRO A 372 -18.80 -18.47 -7.05
N ASN A 373 -17.52 -18.49 -6.65
CA ASN A 373 -17.02 -17.89 -5.40
C ASN A 373 -16.50 -16.46 -5.59
N GLY A 374 -16.46 -15.95 -6.83
CA GLY A 374 -15.99 -14.61 -7.15
C GLY A 374 -14.50 -14.53 -7.52
N ASN A 375 -13.84 -15.66 -7.78
CA ASN A 375 -12.45 -15.63 -8.26
C ASN A 375 -12.39 -15.25 -9.73
N LEU A 376 -11.49 -14.34 -10.11
CA LEU A 376 -11.33 -13.84 -11.49
C LEU A 376 -10.83 -14.96 -12.42
N LEU A 377 -11.65 -15.42 -13.38
CA LEU A 377 -11.24 -16.45 -14.33
C LEU A 377 -10.56 -15.88 -15.57
N THR A 378 -11.03 -14.74 -16.08
CA THR A 378 -10.47 -14.12 -17.29
C THR A 378 -10.45 -12.61 -17.21
N LEU A 379 -9.39 -12.01 -17.74
CA LEU A 379 -9.31 -10.59 -18.08
C LEU A 379 -9.11 -10.49 -19.59
N THR A 380 -10.00 -9.80 -20.30
CA THR A 380 -9.86 -9.49 -21.73
C THR A 380 -9.67 -7.99 -21.89
N ASP A 381 -8.51 -7.56 -22.41
CA ASP A 381 -8.19 -6.15 -22.59
C ASP A 381 -8.90 -5.51 -23.80
N ALA A 382 -8.73 -4.19 -23.98
CA ALA A 382 -9.31 -3.44 -25.10
C ALA A 382 -8.78 -3.84 -26.49
N LYS A 383 -7.69 -4.63 -26.55
CA LYS A 383 -7.13 -5.21 -27.78
C LYS A 383 -7.60 -6.66 -27.99
N ASN A 384 -8.57 -7.15 -27.22
CA ASN A 384 -9.07 -8.53 -27.20
C ASN A 384 -8.02 -9.58 -26.80
N GLN A 385 -6.99 -9.17 -26.05
CA GLN A 385 -6.00 -10.08 -25.51
C GLN A 385 -6.48 -10.61 -24.16
N THR A 386 -6.43 -11.93 -23.97
CA THR A 386 -7.01 -12.58 -22.79
C THR A 386 -5.94 -13.18 -21.90
N THR A 387 -5.98 -12.82 -20.61
CA THR A 387 -5.24 -13.48 -19.53
C THR A 387 -6.21 -14.35 -18.75
N THR A 388 -5.84 -15.59 -18.44
CA THR A 388 -6.69 -16.53 -17.69
C THR A 388 -6.05 -16.95 -16.38
N TYR A 389 -6.87 -17.17 -15.36
CA TYR A 389 -6.43 -17.56 -14.02
C TYR A 389 -7.16 -18.83 -13.58
N THR A 390 -6.49 -19.64 -12.78
CA THR A 390 -7.10 -20.77 -12.06
C THR A 390 -6.76 -20.71 -10.59
N TYR A 391 -7.55 -21.38 -9.76
CA TYR A 391 -7.43 -21.33 -8.32
C TYR A 391 -7.44 -22.74 -7.72
N ASP A 392 -6.78 -22.89 -6.57
CA ASP A 392 -6.88 -24.11 -5.78
C ASP A 392 -8.18 -24.15 -4.96
N THR A 393 -8.36 -25.20 -4.15
CA THR A 393 -9.56 -25.41 -3.34
C THR A 393 -9.74 -24.39 -2.21
N MET A 394 -8.73 -23.57 -1.94
CA MET A 394 -8.70 -22.53 -0.91
C MET A 394 -8.79 -21.12 -1.50
N ASP A 395 -9.21 -20.98 -2.76
CA ASP A 395 -9.32 -19.69 -3.47
C ASP A 395 -7.98 -18.98 -3.68
N ARG A 396 -6.86 -19.72 -3.66
CA ARG A 396 -5.53 -19.17 -3.91
C ARG A 396 -5.17 -19.36 -5.39
N LEU A 397 -4.54 -18.36 -6.00
CA LEU A 397 -4.14 -18.40 -7.42
C LEU A 397 -3.24 -19.61 -7.67
N ALA A 398 -3.64 -20.54 -8.54
CA ALA A 398 -2.86 -21.74 -8.86
C ALA A 398 -2.06 -21.56 -10.16
N THR A 399 -2.67 -20.97 -11.19
CA THR A 399 -1.97 -20.64 -12.43
C THR A 399 -2.45 -19.32 -13.00
N ARG A 400 -1.55 -18.64 -13.71
CA ARG A 400 -1.86 -17.51 -14.58
C ARG A 400 -1.30 -17.80 -15.96
N LYS A 401 -2.09 -17.49 -16.99
CA LYS A 401 -1.73 -17.69 -18.38
C LYS A 401 -1.95 -16.41 -19.15
N ASP A 402 -0.91 -15.92 -19.81
CA ASP A 402 -1.01 -14.70 -20.62
C ASP A 402 -1.64 -14.94 -22.00
N ALA A 403 -1.79 -13.86 -22.77
CA ALA A 403 -2.39 -13.89 -24.11
C ALA A 403 -1.59 -14.68 -25.16
N LEU A 404 -0.33 -15.03 -24.87
CA LEU A 404 0.49 -15.93 -25.69
C LEU A 404 0.45 -17.38 -25.21
N ASN A 405 -0.42 -17.69 -24.25
CA ASN A 405 -0.55 -19.00 -23.62
C ASN A 405 0.67 -19.42 -22.77
N ARG A 406 1.58 -18.49 -22.43
CA ARG A 406 2.69 -18.76 -21.50
C ARG A 406 2.11 -18.82 -20.10
N THR A 407 2.56 -19.79 -19.30
CA THR A 407 1.94 -20.12 -18.00
C THR A 407 2.95 -19.97 -16.88
N GLU A 408 2.53 -19.38 -15.78
CA GLU A 408 3.19 -19.43 -14.48
C GLU A 408 2.28 -20.12 -13.46
N SER A 409 2.87 -20.71 -12.43
CA SER A 409 2.14 -21.46 -11.41
C SER A 409 2.64 -21.18 -9.99
N TYR A 410 1.71 -21.33 -9.05
CA TYR A 410 1.90 -21.03 -7.64
C TYR A 410 1.43 -22.24 -6.83
N ALA A 411 2.24 -22.65 -5.86
CA ALA A 411 1.89 -23.68 -4.90
C ALA A 411 2.05 -23.14 -3.49
N TYR A 412 1.20 -23.59 -2.58
CA TYR A 412 1.14 -23.11 -1.21
C TYR A 412 1.37 -24.26 -0.24
N ASP A 413 1.92 -23.95 0.94
CA ASP A 413 1.86 -24.87 2.08
C ASP A 413 0.46 -24.84 2.74
N LEU A 414 0.24 -25.70 3.72
CA LEU A 414 -1.05 -25.82 4.42
C LEU A 414 -1.39 -24.62 5.33
N ALA A 415 -0.44 -23.73 5.60
CA ALA A 415 -0.72 -22.46 6.28
C ALA A 415 -1.07 -21.35 5.28
N GLY A 416 -1.00 -21.61 3.97
CA GLY A 416 -1.29 -20.65 2.92
C GLY A 416 -0.08 -19.83 2.46
N ASN A 417 1.12 -20.18 2.90
CA ASN A 417 2.33 -19.51 2.42
C ASN A 417 2.70 -20.02 1.03
N LEU A 418 3.07 -19.12 0.11
CA LEU A 418 3.59 -19.50 -1.20
C LEU A 418 4.87 -20.32 -1.02
N SER A 419 4.85 -21.61 -1.33
CA SER A 419 5.97 -22.55 -1.16
C SER A 419 6.79 -22.70 -2.43
N THR A 420 6.13 -22.62 -3.60
CA THR A 420 6.79 -22.69 -4.91
C THR A 420 6.15 -21.73 -5.90
N PHE A 421 6.97 -21.02 -6.66
CA PHE A 421 6.59 -20.26 -7.85
C PHE A 421 7.34 -20.81 -9.06
N THR A 422 6.63 -21.15 -10.13
CA THR A 422 7.23 -21.50 -11.42
C THR A 422 6.88 -20.43 -12.43
N ASP A 423 7.90 -19.77 -12.99
CA ASP A 423 7.71 -18.71 -13.96
C ASP A 423 7.41 -19.24 -15.38
N ARG A 424 7.29 -18.32 -16.34
CA ARG A 424 6.96 -18.64 -17.74
C ARG A 424 8.14 -19.25 -18.51
N LYS A 425 9.37 -19.19 -17.96
CA LYS A 425 10.57 -19.90 -18.43
C LYS A 425 10.69 -21.31 -17.82
N SER A 426 9.71 -21.73 -17.00
CA SER A 426 9.75 -22.98 -16.21
C SER A 426 10.87 -22.99 -15.15
N GLN A 427 11.34 -21.82 -14.72
CA GLN A 427 12.27 -21.69 -13.61
C GLN A 427 11.49 -21.74 -12.30
N ILE A 428 12.01 -22.52 -11.34
CA ILE A 428 11.38 -22.75 -10.05
C ILE A 428 12.05 -21.89 -8.98
N THR A 429 11.25 -21.12 -8.25
CA THR A 429 11.63 -20.47 -7.00
C THR A 429 10.92 -21.16 -5.84
N ASN A 430 11.67 -21.65 -4.84
CA ASN A 430 11.09 -22.22 -3.64
C ASN A 430 11.27 -21.28 -2.44
N PHE A 431 10.28 -21.30 -1.55
CA PHE A 431 10.26 -20.49 -0.34
C PHE A 431 10.13 -21.39 0.89
N GLN A 432 10.84 -21.03 1.96
CA GLN A 432 10.66 -21.64 3.28
C GLN A 432 10.34 -20.56 4.30
N TYR A 433 9.64 -20.96 5.36
CA TYR A 433 9.12 -20.07 6.38
C TYR A 433 9.45 -20.61 7.77
N ASP A 434 9.60 -19.71 8.74
CA ASP A 434 9.68 -20.09 10.15
C ASP A 434 8.27 -20.42 10.72
N PRO A 435 8.19 -20.85 11.99
CA PRO A 435 6.92 -21.13 12.67
C PRO A 435 5.94 -19.94 12.78
N LEU A 436 6.36 -18.71 12.49
CA LEU A 436 5.50 -17.51 12.49
C LEU A 436 5.14 -17.06 11.06
N ASP A 437 5.28 -17.95 10.08
CA ASP A 437 5.01 -17.69 8.66
C ASP A 437 5.90 -16.59 8.06
N ARG A 438 7.09 -16.34 8.65
CA ARG A 438 8.06 -15.39 8.11
C ARG A 438 9.06 -16.11 7.20
N ARG A 439 9.27 -15.58 6.00
CA ARG A 439 10.13 -16.21 4.98
C ARG A 439 11.59 -16.27 5.43
N THR A 440 12.17 -17.46 5.55
CA THR A 440 13.57 -17.67 5.96
C THR A 440 14.50 -18.04 4.82
N LEU A 441 13.98 -18.59 3.73
CA LEU A 441 14.75 -18.95 2.54
C LEU A 441 13.95 -18.66 1.27
N THR A 442 14.64 -18.13 0.27
CA THR A 442 14.23 -18.16 -1.14
C THR A 442 15.35 -18.82 -1.94
N SER A 443 15.07 -19.91 -2.67
CA SER A 443 16.03 -20.59 -3.54
C SER A 443 15.59 -20.50 -5.00
N TYR A 444 16.50 -20.13 -5.89
CA TYR A 444 16.23 -19.89 -7.31
C TYR A 444 16.74 -21.02 -8.21
N ALA A 445 16.29 -21.05 -9.46
CA ALA A 445 16.60 -22.11 -10.42
C ALA A 445 18.09 -22.22 -10.79
N ASP A 446 18.87 -21.15 -10.61
CA ASP A 446 20.32 -21.13 -10.83
C ASP A 446 21.14 -21.58 -9.60
N SER A 447 20.49 -22.21 -8.61
CA SER A 447 21.07 -22.64 -7.33
C SER A 447 21.52 -21.50 -6.41
N THR A 448 21.22 -20.24 -6.75
CA THR A 448 21.40 -19.11 -5.82
C THR A 448 20.27 -19.06 -4.81
N SER A 449 20.49 -18.35 -3.70
CA SER A 449 19.48 -18.21 -2.65
C SER A 449 19.62 -16.91 -1.85
N VAL A 450 18.53 -16.53 -1.19
CA VAL A 450 18.50 -15.48 -0.17
C VAL A 450 17.96 -16.08 1.13
N THR A 451 18.69 -15.91 2.24
CA THR A 451 18.22 -16.31 3.58
C THR A 451 17.97 -15.11 4.48
N ALA A 452 16.93 -15.18 5.31
CA ALA A 452 16.54 -14.12 6.23
C ALA A 452 16.59 -14.59 7.69
N ALA A 453 16.99 -13.70 8.60
CA ALA A 453 16.91 -13.91 10.04
C ALA A 453 16.18 -12.73 10.70
N TYR A 454 15.39 -13.06 11.72
CA TYR A 454 14.54 -12.09 12.41
C TYR A 454 14.83 -12.11 13.92
N ASP A 455 14.59 -10.99 14.59
CA ASP A 455 14.53 -10.96 16.05
C ASP A 455 13.17 -11.44 16.58
N ALA A 456 12.98 -11.31 17.90
CA ALA A 456 11.79 -11.75 18.61
C ALA A 456 10.57 -10.83 18.46
N VAL A 457 10.70 -9.66 17.83
CA VAL A 457 9.57 -8.75 17.56
C VAL A 457 9.28 -8.63 16.07
N GLY A 458 10.04 -9.34 15.22
CA GLY A 458 9.79 -9.42 13.79
C GLY A 458 10.72 -8.59 12.93
N ASN A 459 11.70 -7.89 13.50
CA ASN A 459 12.63 -7.10 12.71
C ASN A 459 13.58 -8.01 11.95
N LEU A 460 13.82 -7.69 10.67
CA LEU A 460 14.80 -8.38 9.84
C LEU A 460 16.22 -8.00 10.30
N THR A 461 16.92 -8.88 11.00
CA THR A 461 18.28 -8.61 11.49
C THR A 461 19.36 -8.97 10.49
N LYS A 462 19.06 -9.86 9.53
CA LYS A 462 20.00 -10.28 8.50
C LYS A 462 19.31 -10.77 7.24
N LEU A 463 19.86 -10.40 6.09
CA LEU A 463 19.48 -10.94 4.78
C LEU A 463 20.74 -11.32 4.00
N THR A 464 20.93 -12.59 3.68
CA THR A 464 22.15 -13.09 3.02
C THR A 464 21.85 -13.58 1.61
N ASP A 465 22.44 -12.95 0.61
CA ASP A 465 22.49 -13.45 -0.76
C ASP A 465 23.68 -14.38 -0.94
N SER A 466 23.46 -15.58 -1.48
CA SER A 466 24.50 -16.60 -1.68
C SER A 466 25.62 -16.16 -2.63
N THR A 467 25.39 -15.10 -3.43
CA THR A 467 26.35 -14.59 -4.42
C THR A 467 27.03 -13.29 -3.98
N THR A 468 26.31 -12.40 -3.29
CA THR A 468 26.80 -11.03 -3.01
C THR A 468 27.01 -10.74 -1.54
N GLY A 469 26.67 -11.65 -0.63
CA GLY A 469 26.93 -11.52 0.80
C GLY A 469 25.72 -11.04 1.60
N ALA A 470 25.97 -10.65 2.85
CA ALA A 470 24.92 -10.31 3.81
C ALA A 470 24.70 -8.82 3.97
N ILE A 471 23.45 -8.47 4.25
CA ILE A 471 23.03 -7.20 4.83
C ILE A 471 22.63 -7.51 6.27
N ASP A 472 23.29 -6.90 7.24
CA ASP A 472 22.97 -7.03 8.66
C ASP A 472 22.38 -5.70 9.18
N TRP A 473 21.27 -5.75 9.92
CA TRP A 473 20.65 -4.59 10.56
C TRP A 473 20.70 -4.68 12.08
N THR A 474 20.91 -3.54 12.72
CA THR A 474 20.70 -3.36 14.16
C THR A 474 19.57 -2.39 14.41
N TYR A 475 18.82 -2.62 15.50
CA TYR A 475 17.65 -1.84 15.87
C TYR A 475 17.83 -1.22 17.26
N ASP A 476 17.21 -0.06 17.51
CA ASP A 476 17.02 0.43 18.87
C ASP A 476 15.76 -0.15 19.54
N VAL A 477 15.44 0.32 20.74
CA VAL A 477 14.30 -0.18 21.51
C VAL A 477 12.94 0.25 20.94
N LEU A 478 12.88 1.09 19.91
CA LEU A 478 11.66 1.45 19.20
C LEU A 478 11.58 0.82 17.80
N ASP A 479 12.35 -0.24 17.54
CA ASP A 479 12.41 -0.94 16.25
C ASP A 479 12.92 -0.09 15.09
N ARG A 480 13.72 0.94 15.37
CA ARG A 480 14.31 1.79 14.33
C ARG A 480 15.70 1.30 13.97
N VAL A 481 15.97 1.19 12.66
CA VAL A 481 17.29 0.78 12.17
C VAL A 481 18.35 1.78 12.62
N THR A 482 19.31 1.36 13.44
CA THR A 482 20.44 2.19 13.89
C THR A 482 21.71 1.93 13.08
N GLN A 483 21.79 0.79 12.40
CA GLN A 483 22.90 0.41 11.54
C GLN A 483 22.45 -0.52 10.43
N GLU A 484 22.99 -0.32 9.24
CA GLU A 484 22.99 -1.29 8.14
C GLU A 484 24.45 -1.60 7.77
N VAL A 485 24.82 -2.88 7.73
CA VAL A 485 26.15 -3.35 7.34
C VAL A 485 26.01 -4.18 6.07
N THR A 486 26.74 -3.80 5.03
CA THR A 486 26.83 -4.51 3.75
C THR A 486 28.30 -4.80 3.41
N PRO A 487 28.60 -5.62 2.40
CA PRO A 487 29.98 -5.77 1.92
C PRO A 487 30.56 -4.49 1.32
N GLN A 488 29.72 -3.53 0.92
CA GLN A 488 30.14 -2.23 0.38
C GLN A 488 30.42 -1.19 1.47
N GLY A 489 30.00 -1.43 2.71
CA GLY A 489 30.24 -0.54 3.84
C GLY A 489 29.10 -0.52 4.84
N ILE A 490 29.13 0.48 5.71
CA ILE A 490 28.22 0.62 6.85
C ILE A 490 27.53 1.97 6.80
N VAL A 491 26.22 2.00 7.06
CA VAL A 491 25.47 3.23 7.33
C VAL A 491 24.90 3.18 8.74
N ARG A 492 24.96 4.30 9.47
CA ARG A 492 24.45 4.43 10.85
C ARG A 492 23.46 5.56 10.95
N TYR A 493 22.49 5.42 11.85
CA TYR A 493 21.40 6.38 12.05
C TYR A 493 21.18 6.68 13.52
N THR A 494 20.64 7.87 13.79
CA THR A 494 20.05 8.23 15.08
C THR A 494 18.70 8.91 14.86
N TYR A 495 17.85 8.91 15.87
CA TYR A 495 16.48 9.41 15.78
C TYR A 495 16.11 10.31 16.96
N ASP A 496 15.06 11.10 16.81
CA ASP A 496 14.43 11.82 17.92
C ASP A 496 13.32 11.01 18.62
N ALA A 497 12.63 11.62 19.58
CA ALA A 497 11.59 10.96 20.37
C ALA A 497 10.31 10.61 19.59
N ILE A 498 10.13 11.13 18.37
CA ILE A 498 9.01 10.76 17.48
C ILE A 498 9.49 10.04 16.22
N SER A 499 10.68 9.44 16.29
CA SER A 499 11.26 8.57 15.25
C SER A 499 11.66 9.27 13.95
N GLN A 500 11.85 10.59 13.97
CA GLN A 500 12.46 11.28 12.85
C GLN A 500 13.97 11.08 12.86
N ARG A 501 14.56 10.83 11.68
CA ARG A 501 16.00 10.60 11.55
C ARG A 501 16.79 11.87 11.85
N LEU A 502 17.59 11.91 12.91
CA LEU A 502 18.43 13.06 13.25
C LEU A 502 19.77 13.02 12.53
N THR A 503 20.36 11.84 12.36
CA THR A 503 21.65 11.70 11.66
C THR A 503 21.69 10.48 10.74
N MET A 504 22.51 10.57 9.70
CA MET A 504 22.96 9.46 8.88
C MET A 504 24.48 9.54 8.71
N ARG A 505 25.20 8.43 8.84
CA ARG A 505 26.65 8.38 8.61
C ARG A 505 27.05 7.16 7.79
N ALA A 506 27.50 7.40 6.56
CA ALA A 506 28.08 6.39 5.68
C ALA A 506 29.60 6.24 5.92
N ASN A 507 30.05 5.03 6.25
CA ASN A 507 31.44 4.69 6.54
C ASN A 507 32.09 5.68 7.54
N ALA A 508 33.26 6.22 7.20
CA ALA A 508 34.00 7.17 8.02
C ALA A 508 33.65 8.64 7.73
N GLN A 509 32.71 8.93 6.81
CA GLN A 509 32.34 10.29 6.43
C GLN A 509 31.83 11.11 7.63
N PRO A 510 31.90 12.45 7.58
CA PRO A 510 31.16 13.30 8.51
C PRO A 510 29.67 12.93 8.49
N PRO A 511 28.98 12.92 9.64
CA PRO A 511 27.56 12.63 9.68
C PRO A 511 26.77 13.70 8.92
N VAL A 512 25.78 13.27 8.15
CA VAL A 512 24.67 14.11 7.71
C VAL A 512 23.75 14.31 8.91
N THR A 513 23.35 15.55 9.17
CA THR A 513 22.36 15.89 10.21
C THR A 513 21.11 16.48 9.57
N TYR A 514 19.95 16.11 10.12
CA TYR A 514 18.64 16.53 9.64
C TYR A 514 17.93 17.35 10.71
N GLY A 515 17.41 18.51 10.32
CA GLY A 515 16.58 19.37 11.16
C GLY A 515 15.14 19.37 10.65
N TYR A 516 14.18 19.44 11.57
CA TYR A 516 12.75 19.43 11.28
C TYR A 516 12.08 20.67 11.87
N ASP A 517 11.01 21.12 11.24
CA ASP A 517 10.12 22.09 11.85
C ASP A 517 9.10 21.42 12.80
N ALA A 518 8.23 22.23 13.42
CA ALA A 518 7.22 21.74 14.35
C ALA A 518 6.15 20.83 13.71
N ASN A 519 6.03 20.81 12.38
CA ASN A 519 5.14 19.92 11.64
C ASN A 519 5.86 18.65 11.15
N SER A 520 7.04 18.35 11.70
CA SER A 520 7.87 17.21 11.30
C SER A 520 8.32 17.27 9.82
N GLN A 521 8.41 18.47 9.24
CA GLN A 521 8.89 18.67 7.87
C GLN A 521 10.39 18.94 7.89
N LEU A 522 11.13 18.27 7.01
CA LEU A 522 12.59 18.44 6.89
C LEU A 522 12.92 19.90 6.52
N SER A 523 13.51 20.65 7.43
CA SER A 523 13.85 22.07 7.24
C SER A 523 15.33 22.30 6.95
N GLN A 524 16.19 21.35 7.32
CA GLN A 524 17.63 21.48 7.16
C GLN A 524 18.31 20.13 6.93
N VAL A 525 19.30 20.11 6.05
CA VAL A 525 20.25 19.00 5.87
C VAL A 525 21.66 19.57 5.91
N THR A 526 22.56 19.04 6.75
CA THR A 526 23.95 19.51 6.79
C THR A 526 24.96 18.38 6.87
N GLN A 527 26.14 18.59 6.28
CA GLN A 527 27.29 17.69 6.39
C GLN A 527 28.60 18.48 6.26
N GLY A 528 29.32 18.67 7.38
CA GLY A 528 30.51 19.51 7.40
C GLY A 528 30.18 20.96 7.02
N THR A 529 30.78 21.47 5.93
CA THR A 529 30.50 22.82 5.41
C THR A 529 29.35 22.85 4.40
N LEU A 530 28.85 21.69 3.97
CA LEU A 530 27.71 21.59 3.07
C LEU A 530 26.41 21.72 3.85
N SER A 531 25.45 22.42 3.28
CA SER A 531 24.13 22.59 3.86
C SER A 531 23.07 22.82 2.81
N ALA A 532 21.85 22.45 3.18
CA ALA A 532 20.63 22.80 2.48
C ALA A 532 19.58 23.24 3.49
N THR A 533 18.90 24.36 3.19
CA THR A 533 17.73 24.82 3.94
C THR A 533 16.51 24.66 3.06
N LEU A 534 15.45 24.10 3.63
CA LEU A 534 14.20 23.80 2.96
C LEU A 534 13.08 24.58 3.65
N THR A 535 12.23 25.23 2.87
CA THR A 535 11.05 25.92 3.39
C THR A 535 9.80 25.35 2.77
N HIS A 536 8.71 25.39 3.53
CA HIS A 536 7.40 24.88 3.13
C HIS A 536 6.33 25.94 3.38
N ASP A 537 5.25 25.87 2.60
CA ASP A 537 4.04 26.64 2.87
C ASP A 537 3.15 25.97 3.95
N ALA A 538 1.99 26.57 4.22
CA ALA A 538 1.04 26.08 5.21
C ALA A 538 0.40 24.72 4.87
N LEU A 539 0.57 24.21 3.64
CA LEU A 539 0.15 22.87 3.23
C LEU A 539 1.28 21.85 3.31
N GLY A 540 2.48 22.28 3.70
CA GLY A 540 3.68 21.45 3.72
C GLY A 540 4.30 21.22 2.34
N ARG A 541 3.92 21.99 1.33
CA ARG A 541 4.54 21.91 0.01
C ARG A 541 5.84 22.71 0.02
N ARG A 542 6.92 22.16 -0.52
CA ARG A 542 8.24 22.80 -0.50
C ARG A 542 8.23 24.06 -1.36
N THR A 543 8.48 25.22 -0.80
CA THR A 543 8.55 26.51 -1.51
C THR A 543 9.97 26.91 -1.88
N GLN A 544 10.97 26.40 -1.15
CA GLN A 544 12.37 26.73 -1.42
C GLN A 544 13.34 25.60 -1.04
N LEU A 545 14.42 25.46 -1.80
CA LEU A 545 15.63 24.71 -1.46
C LEU A 545 16.85 25.60 -1.69
N GLN A 546 17.49 26.06 -0.61
CA GLN A 546 18.70 26.87 -0.65
C GLN A 546 19.92 26.00 -0.33
N ARG A 547 20.92 25.98 -1.22
CA ARG A 547 22.15 25.17 -1.09
C ARG A 547 23.32 25.99 -0.57
N SER A 548 24.33 25.35 0.01
CA SER A 548 25.53 26.00 0.56
C SER A 548 26.37 26.76 -0.46
N ASN A 549 26.26 26.46 -1.76
CA ASN A 549 26.86 27.27 -2.81
C ASN A 549 26.08 28.55 -3.15
N GLY A 550 25.03 28.89 -2.39
CA GLY A 550 24.21 30.10 -2.57
C GLY A 550 23.21 30.05 -3.73
N VAL A 551 23.05 28.90 -4.42
CA VAL A 551 21.97 28.72 -5.40
C VAL A 551 20.70 28.29 -4.68
N THR A 552 19.60 28.95 -5.03
CA THR A 552 18.26 28.71 -4.48
C THR A 552 17.34 28.19 -5.56
N THR A 553 16.65 27.08 -5.30
CA THR A 553 15.48 26.65 -6.06
C THR A 553 14.23 27.19 -5.38
N THR A 554 13.34 27.85 -6.13
CA THR A 554 12.01 28.28 -5.67
C THR A 554 10.94 27.49 -6.41
N TYR A 555 9.91 27.05 -5.70
CA TYR A 555 8.79 26.27 -6.23
C TYR A 555 7.50 27.07 -6.09
N ASN A 556 6.72 27.13 -7.16
CA ASN A 556 5.43 27.82 -7.18
C ASN A 556 4.32 26.80 -7.42
N TYR A 557 3.20 26.98 -6.71
CA TYR A 557 2.03 26.14 -6.82
C TYR A 557 0.81 26.97 -7.19
N ASP A 558 -0.13 26.38 -7.92
CA ASP A 558 -1.45 26.95 -8.09
C ASP A 558 -2.40 26.57 -6.92
N PRO A 559 -3.65 27.09 -6.91
CA PRO A 559 -4.61 26.77 -5.86
C PRO A 559 -5.02 25.30 -5.76
N ALA A 560 -4.85 24.50 -6.83
CA ALA A 560 -5.09 23.07 -6.83
C ALA A 560 -3.87 22.26 -6.35
N SER A 561 -2.84 22.92 -5.82
CA SER A 561 -1.58 22.29 -5.38
C SER A 561 -0.73 21.67 -6.47
N ARG A 562 -0.87 22.14 -7.71
CA ARG A 562 -0.07 21.70 -8.85
C ARG A 562 1.17 22.58 -8.97
N LEU A 563 2.34 21.97 -9.18
CA LEU A 563 3.62 22.68 -9.28
C LEU A 563 3.68 23.48 -10.59
N SER A 564 3.32 24.76 -10.54
CA SER A 564 3.21 25.67 -11.68
C SER A 564 4.54 26.24 -12.15
N GLY A 565 5.59 26.17 -11.33
CA GLY A 565 6.92 26.56 -11.78
C GLY A 565 8.05 26.24 -10.82
N ILE A 566 9.26 26.20 -11.38
CA ILE A 566 10.53 26.00 -10.66
C ILE A 566 11.50 27.09 -11.12
N THR A 567 12.23 27.73 -10.23
CA THR A 567 13.26 28.71 -10.59
C THR A 567 14.54 28.43 -9.83
N HIS A 568 15.65 28.23 -10.54
CA HIS A 568 16.99 28.11 -9.97
C HIS A 568 17.71 29.45 -10.14
N ALA A 569 18.20 30.05 -9.04
CA ALA A 569 18.86 31.35 -9.09
C ALA A 569 20.02 31.48 -8.09
N LYS A 570 21.07 32.21 -8.49
CA LYS A 570 22.14 32.68 -7.60
C LYS A 570 21.97 34.17 -7.38
N GLY A 571 21.52 34.57 -6.19
CA GLY A 571 21.14 35.96 -5.94
C GLY A 571 20.04 36.38 -6.92
N THR A 572 20.28 37.45 -7.70
CA THR A 572 19.35 37.94 -8.72
C THR A 572 19.54 37.27 -10.09
N THR A 573 20.54 36.41 -10.26
CA THR A 573 20.85 35.76 -11.54
C THR A 573 20.09 34.45 -11.66
N THR A 574 19.09 34.39 -12.55
CA THR A 574 18.40 33.15 -12.91
C THR A 574 19.33 32.23 -13.69
N LEU A 575 19.45 30.98 -13.24
CA LEU A 575 20.21 29.91 -13.88
C LEU A 575 19.33 29.03 -14.76
N GLU A 576 18.06 28.87 -14.39
CA GLU A 576 17.01 28.26 -15.20
C GLU A 576 15.64 28.56 -14.57
N GLN A 577 14.59 28.62 -15.38
CA GLN A 577 13.22 28.78 -14.94
C GLN A 577 12.28 27.89 -15.76
N LEU A 578 11.44 27.14 -15.06
CA LEU A 578 10.39 26.29 -15.61
C LEU A 578 9.03 26.88 -15.28
N THR A 579 8.12 26.83 -16.24
CA THR A 579 6.71 27.20 -16.05
C THR A 579 5.83 26.14 -16.68
N HIS A 580 4.81 25.71 -15.94
CA HIS A 580 3.89 24.66 -16.34
C HIS A 580 2.47 25.20 -16.52
N GLY A 581 1.82 24.76 -17.60
CA GLY A 581 0.39 24.89 -17.80
C GLY A 581 -0.29 23.53 -17.64
N PHE A 582 -1.49 23.51 -17.09
CA PHE A 582 -2.25 22.29 -16.81
C PHE A 582 -3.61 22.31 -17.52
N ASP A 583 -4.07 21.15 -17.99
CA ASP A 583 -5.48 20.97 -18.33
C ASP A 583 -6.33 20.73 -17.06
N PRO A 584 -7.67 20.60 -17.20
CA PRO A 584 -8.55 20.29 -16.07
C PRO A 584 -8.35 18.93 -15.40
N GLU A 585 -7.58 18.00 -15.97
CA GLU A 585 -7.20 16.71 -15.35
C GLU A 585 -5.78 16.73 -14.80
N ASP A 586 -5.22 17.92 -14.61
CA ASP A 586 -3.86 18.11 -14.12
C ASP A 586 -2.77 17.57 -15.06
N ASN A 587 -3.11 17.26 -16.32
CA ASN A 587 -2.10 16.93 -17.31
C ASN A 587 -1.34 18.19 -17.68
N LYS A 588 0.00 18.10 -17.69
CA LYS A 588 0.85 19.20 -18.16
C LYS A 588 0.63 19.41 -19.66
N THR A 589 0.07 20.55 -20.03
CA THR A 589 -0.17 20.94 -21.43
C THR A 589 0.95 21.82 -21.99
N GLN A 590 1.71 22.46 -21.10
CA GLN A 590 2.83 23.31 -21.46
C GLN A 590 3.93 23.14 -20.41
N ALA A 591 5.17 23.02 -20.86
CA ALA A 591 6.36 23.18 -20.03
C ALA A 591 7.36 24.05 -20.80
N THR A 592 7.62 25.26 -20.31
CA THR A 592 8.61 26.17 -20.91
C THR A 592 9.84 26.25 -20.04
N GLN A 593 11.01 26.12 -20.64
CA GLN A 593 12.32 26.42 -20.02
C GLN A 593 12.83 27.75 -20.57
N LEU A 594 13.36 28.60 -19.70
CA LEU A 594 13.79 29.95 -20.07
C LEU A 594 15.15 29.94 -20.79
N ILE A 595 16.09 29.14 -20.30
CA ILE A 595 17.48 29.15 -20.79
C ILE A 595 17.76 27.95 -21.70
N GLN A 596 17.24 26.77 -21.36
CA GLN A 596 17.41 25.58 -22.20
C GLN A 596 16.28 25.45 -23.25
N THR A 597 16.66 25.16 -24.49
CA THR A 597 15.70 24.98 -25.59
C THR A 597 15.10 23.59 -25.53
N ALA A 598 13.78 23.49 -25.74
CA ALA A 598 13.12 22.22 -25.98
C ALA A 598 13.76 21.50 -27.18
N THR A 599 14.04 20.22 -27.02
CA THR A 599 14.47 19.35 -28.12
C THR A 599 13.28 18.98 -28.99
N ALA A 600 13.53 18.78 -30.29
CA ALA A 600 12.50 18.31 -31.21
C ALA A 600 12.00 16.91 -30.82
N LEU A 601 10.72 16.62 -31.11
CA LEU A 601 10.22 15.25 -31.06
C LEU A 601 11.09 14.36 -31.97
N PRO A 602 11.42 13.13 -31.54
CA PRO A 602 12.11 12.20 -32.41
C PRO A 602 11.27 11.87 -33.65
N PRO A 603 11.88 11.49 -34.78
CA PRO A 603 11.15 11.02 -35.96
C PRO A 603 10.22 9.86 -35.62
N ALA A 604 9.09 9.77 -36.34
CA ALA A 604 8.20 8.62 -36.23
C ALA A 604 8.96 7.33 -36.59
N VAL A 605 8.74 6.29 -35.80
CA VAL A 605 9.34 4.96 -35.96
C VAL A 605 8.26 3.93 -36.28
N THR A 606 8.62 2.91 -37.04
CA THR A 606 7.74 1.76 -37.27
C THR A 606 8.02 0.71 -36.21
N ALA A 607 6.99 0.28 -35.48
CA ALA A 607 7.12 -0.78 -34.49
C ALA A 607 5.97 -1.80 -34.62
N ALA A 608 6.26 -3.06 -34.31
CA ALA A 608 5.26 -4.12 -34.23
C ALA A 608 5.31 -4.80 -32.86
N TYR A 609 4.16 -5.24 -32.38
CA TYR A 609 3.95 -5.76 -31.04
C TYR A 609 3.23 -7.09 -31.10
N ASN A 610 3.50 -7.99 -30.15
CA ASN A 610 2.75 -9.23 -29.99
C ASN A 610 1.56 -9.06 -29.01
N ALA A 611 0.87 -10.16 -28.73
CA ALA A 611 -0.32 -10.20 -27.87
C ALA A 611 -0.09 -9.79 -26.40
N VAL A 612 1.15 -9.75 -25.93
CA VAL A 612 1.51 -9.32 -24.56
C VAL A 612 2.16 -7.93 -24.54
N ASN A 613 1.98 -7.16 -25.62
CA ASN A 613 2.56 -5.83 -25.79
C ASN A 613 4.11 -5.76 -25.81
N ALA A 614 4.79 -6.89 -26.05
CA ALA A 614 6.23 -6.89 -26.30
C ALA A 614 6.52 -6.40 -27.73
N GLN A 615 7.42 -5.42 -27.90
CA GLN A 615 7.80 -4.89 -29.21
C GLN A 615 8.74 -5.87 -29.90
N ILE A 616 8.23 -6.62 -30.88
CA ILE A 616 8.95 -7.66 -31.63
C ILE A 616 9.69 -7.11 -32.85
N GLN A 617 9.36 -5.89 -33.28
CA GLN A 617 10.03 -5.19 -34.36
C GLN A 617 10.18 -3.71 -34.03
N PHE A 618 11.35 -3.14 -34.33
CA PHE A 618 11.63 -1.71 -34.24
C PHE A 618 12.42 -1.28 -35.47
N ASN A 619 11.84 -0.39 -36.28
CA ASN A 619 12.28 -0.11 -37.64
C ASN A 619 12.40 -1.41 -38.47
N SER A 620 13.59 -1.70 -39.01
CA SER A 620 13.87 -2.95 -39.73
C SER A 620 14.45 -4.06 -38.85
N GLY A 621 14.66 -3.81 -37.55
CA GLY A 621 15.27 -4.76 -36.62
C GLY A 621 14.22 -5.65 -35.94
N THR A 622 14.57 -6.93 -35.74
CA THR A 622 13.78 -7.89 -34.97
C THR A 622 14.27 -7.96 -33.53
N LEU A 623 13.36 -7.93 -32.57
CA LEU A 623 13.64 -7.99 -31.14
C LEU A 623 13.26 -9.37 -30.58
N GLY A 624 14.11 -9.91 -29.70
CA GLY A 624 13.90 -11.18 -29.02
C GLY A 624 13.62 -10.97 -27.54
N TYR A 625 12.68 -11.74 -26.98
CA TYR A 625 12.35 -11.76 -25.56
C TYR A 625 12.39 -13.18 -25.03
N ASP A 626 12.70 -13.33 -23.74
CA ASP A 626 12.43 -14.59 -23.05
C ASP A 626 10.92 -14.73 -22.71
N PRO A 627 10.47 -15.92 -22.29
CA PRO A 627 9.09 -16.14 -21.87
C PRO A 627 8.59 -15.28 -20.70
N ASN A 628 9.46 -14.72 -19.84
CA ASN A 628 9.06 -13.80 -18.77
C ASN A 628 8.91 -12.35 -19.28
N GLY A 629 9.19 -12.10 -20.56
CA GLY A 629 9.05 -10.79 -21.17
C GLY A 629 10.30 -9.92 -21.02
N ASN A 630 11.45 -10.49 -20.68
CA ASN A 630 12.71 -9.75 -20.69
C ASN A 630 13.29 -9.68 -22.10
N LEU A 631 13.65 -8.49 -22.57
CA LEU A 631 14.33 -8.30 -23.85
C LEU A 631 15.71 -8.98 -23.79
N THR A 632 15.99 -9.92 -24.70
CA THR A 632 17.26 -10.66 -24.77
C THR A 632 18.16 -10.19 -25.91
N ASN A 633 17.58 -9.63 -26.97
CA ASN A 633 18.33 -9.04 -28.09
C ASN A 633 17.48 -7.97 -28.79
N ASP A 634 18.10 -6.83 -29.15
CA ASP A 634 17.43 -5.78 -29.94
C ASP A 634 17.91 -5.68 -31.40
N GLY A 635 18.65 -6.68 -31.86
CA GLY A 635 19.25 -6.74 -33.20
C GLY A 635 20.67 -6.19 -33.25
N THR A 636 21.10 -5.44 -32.24
CA THR A 636 22.49 -4.96 -32.09
C THR A 636 23.08 -5.39 -30.75
N THR A 637 22.30 -5.31 -29.69
CA THR A 637 22.71 -5.53 -28.31
C THR A 637 22.06 -6.79 -27.76
N THR A 638 22.87 -7.63 -27.11
CA THR A 638 22.41 -8.80 -26.35
C THR A 638 22.34 -8.47 -24.86
N TYR A 639 21.26 -8.88 -24.21
CA TYR A 639 20.96 -8.66 -22.80
C TYR A 639 20.86 -10.00 -22.07
N VAL A 640 21.56 -10.12 -20.93
CA VAL A 640 21.62 -11.34 -20.13
C VAL A 640 20.93 -11.11 -18.79
N TRP A 641 19.97 -11.96 -18.46
CA TRP A 641 19.14 -11.89 -17.25
C TRP A 641 19.42 -13.11 -16.35
N ASP A 642 19.45 -12.90 -15.03
CA ASP A 642 19.61 -13.98 -14.06
C ASP A 642 18.27 -14.71 -13.78
N ALA A 643 18.28 -15.73 -12.91
CA ALA A 643 17.07 -16.47 -12.53
C ALA A 643 16.07 -15.66 -11.68
N ARG A 644 16.37 -14.40 -11.40
CA ARG A 644 15.54 -13.45 -10.66
C ARG A 644 15.00 -12.34 -11.56
N ASP A 645 15.12 -12.51 -12.88
CA ASP A 645 14.76 -11.53 -13.91
C ASP A 645 15.46 -10.18 -13.71
N ARG A 646 16.73 -10.20 -13.29
CA ARG A 646 17.57 -9.00 -13.18
C ARG A 646 18.60 -8.99 -14.31
N LEU A 647 18.76 -7.85 -14.96
CA LEU A 647 19.75 -7.68 -16.02
C LEU A 647 21.16 -7.72 -15.42
N ILE A 648 21.95 -8.74 -15.75
CA ILE A 648 23.32 -8.92 -15.26
C ILE A 648 24.40 -8.67 -16.32
N GLY A 649 24.03 -8.56 -17.59
CA GLY A 649 25.00 -8.39 -18.68
C GLY A 649 24.46 -7.71 -19.94
N ILE A 650 25.30 -6.93 -20.60
CA ILE A 650 25.07 -6.28 -21.91
C ILE A 650 26.29 -6.50 -22.80
N SER A 651 26.06 -6.84 -24.08
CA SER A 651 27.11 -7.03 -25.10
C SER A 651 26.61 -6.67 -26.51
N GLY A 652 27.49 -6.60 -27.52
CA GLY A 652 27.13 -6.17 -28.89
C GLY A 652 27.29 -4.66 -29.15
N GLY A 653 27.58 -3.89 -28.10
CA GLY A 653 27.97 -2.48 -28.12
C GLY A 653 28.86 -2.17 -26.91
N THR A 654 28.46 -1.20 -26.08
CA THR A 654 29.07 -1.00 -24.74
C THR A 654 28.89 -2.27 -23.91
N SER A 655 30.00 -2.86 -23.47
CA SER A 655 29.95 -4.06 -22.61
C SER A 655 29.68 -3.64 -21.17
N ALA A 656 28.71 -4.27 -20.53
CA ALA A 656 28.36 -4.01 -19.14
C ALA A 656 28.07 -5.30 -18.37
N THR A 657 28.42 -5.34 -17.08
CA THR A 657 27.91 -6.33 -16.12
C THR A 657 27.44 -5.66 -14.84
N PHE A 658 26.46 -6.27 -14.16
CA PHE A 658 25.84 -5.72 -12.96
C PHE A 658 25.72 -6.77 -11.86
N SER A 659 25.88 -6.35 -10.60
CA SER A 659 25.62 -7.18 -9.43
C SER A 659 24.67 -6.50 -8.47
N TYR A 660 23.96 -7.31 -7.69
CA TYR A 660 22.84 -6.87 -6.86
C TYR A 660 22.89 -7.51 -5.48
N ASP A 661 22.51 -6.77 -4.45
CA ASP A 661 22.36 -7.34 -3.11
C ASP A 661 21.05 -8.12 -2.94
N ALA A 662 20.83 -8.63 -1.73
CA ALA A 662 19.65 -9.41 -1.37
C ALA A 662 18.34 -8.58 -1.39
N LEU A 663 18.42 -7.24 -1.39
CA LEU A 663 17.29 -6.32 -1.56
C LEU A 663 17.07 -5.94 -3.04
N ASN A 664 17.80 -6.55 -3.97
CA ASN A 664 17.80 -6.22 -5.40
C ASN A 664 18.30 -4.80 -5.73
N ARG A 665 19.07 -4.17 -4.84
CA ARG A 665 19.78 -2.91 -5.15
C ARG A 665 21.05 -3.23 -5.93
N ARG A 666 21.34 -2.46 -6.98
CA ARG A 666 22.53 -2.67 -7.81
C ARG A 666 23.80 -2.21 -7.09
N ILE A 667 24.52 -3.12 -6.45
CA ILE A 667 25.71 -2.83 -5.64
C ILE A 667 27.00 -2.65 -6.44
N ALA A 668 27.06 -3.09 -7.70
CA ALA A 668 28.16 -2.74 -8.61
C ALA A 668 27.75 -2.78 -10.09
N LYS A 669 28.47 -2.01 -10.89
CA LYS A 669 28.49 -2.10 -12.36
C LYS A 669 29.93 -2.18 -12.86
N THR A 670 30.16 -2.91 -13.94
CA THR A 670 31.43 -2.89 -14.69
C THR A 670 31.13 -2.54 -16.13
N ILE A 671 31.58 -1.36 -16.58
CA ILE A 671 31.36 -0.86 -17.94
C ILE A 671 32.69 -0.84 -18.67
N ASN A 672 32.80 -1.52 -19.82
CA ASN A 672 34.04 -1.65 -20.61
C ASN A 672 35.28 -2.00 -19.75
N GLY A 673 35.11 -2.91 -18.77
CA GLY A 673 36.16 -3.36 -17.85
C GLY A 673 36.40 -2.47 -16.63
N SER A 674 35.69 -1.35 -16.50
CA SER A 674 35.81 -0.40 -15.38
C SER A 674 34.69 -0.58 -14.35
N THR A 675 35.04 -0.92 -13.11
CA THR A 675 34.07 -1.20 -12.04
C THR A 675 33.79 0.01 -11.16
N THR A 676 32.51 0.22 -10.84
CA THR A 676 32.02 1.13 -9.80
C THR A 676 31.09 0.36 -8.87
N SER A 677 31.27 0.52 -7.56
CA SER A 677 30.48 -0.10 -6.50
C SER A 677 29.72 0.96 -5.70
N TYR A 678 28.62 0.57 -5.06
CA TYR A 678 27.68 1.49 -4.42
C TYR A 678 27.37 1.09 -2.98
N LEU A 679 27.49 2.03 -2.05
CA LEU A 679 26.93 1.93 -0.70
C LEU A 679 25.64 2.74 -0.66
N TYR A 680 24.58 2.15 -0.11
CA TYR A 680 23.24 2.71 -0.07
C TYR A 680 22.85 3.23 1.31
N ASP A 681 22.13 4.36 1.35
CA ASP A 681 21.26 4.78 2.44
C ASP A 681 19.81 4.49 2.00
N GLY A 682 19.21 3.42 2.53
CA GLY A 682 17.92 2.93 2.04
C GLY A 682 17.97 2.57 0.56
N ALA A 683 17.28 3.34 -0.28
CA ALA A 683 17.20 3.16 -1.74
C ALA A 683 18.13 4.10 -2.53
N ASP A 684 18.79 5.05 -1.88
CA ASP A 684 19.62 6.07 -2.51
C ASP A 684 21.11 5.74 -2.35
N ILE A 685 21.90 6.07 -3.37
CA ILE A 685 23.35 5.89 -3.33
C ILE A 685 23.94 6.95 -2.39
N ALA A 686 24.60 6.51 -1.33
CA ALA A 686 25.35 7.39 -0.42
C ALA A 686 26.80 7.57 -0.88
N ILE A 687 27.42 6.50 -1.40
CA ILE A 687 28.82 6.50 -1.86
C ILE A 687 28.96 5.67 -3.14
N GLU A 688 29.68 6.22 -4.11
CA GLU A 688 30.29 5.52 -5.25
C GLU A 688 31.78 5.28 -4.98
N ALA A 689 32.27 4.08 -5.27
CA ALA A 689 33.68 3.73 -5.15
C ALA A 689 34.17 2.98 -6.40
N GLY A 690 35.44 3.21 -6.79
CA GLY A 690 36.06 2.54 -7.94
C GLY A 690 36.59 3.54 -8.95
N VAL A 691 36.13 3.46 -10.20
CA VAL A 691 36.55 4.39 -11.27
C VAL A 691 36.05 5.81 -11.05
N SER A 692 34.86 5.97 -10.48
CA SER A 692 34.40 7.24 -9.93
C SER A 692 34.27 7.09 -8.42
N ASN A 693 34.94 7.98 -7.68
CA ASN A 693 34.76 8.10 -6.23
C ASN A 693 33.91 9.34 -5.98
N ALA A 694 32.72 9.14 -5.42
CA ALA A 694 31.83 10.23 -5.06
C ALA A 694 31.01 9.91 -3.81
N SER A 695 30.60 10.95 -3.09
CA SER A 695 29.61 10.85 -2.03
C SER A 695 28.46 11.83 -2.28
N TYR A 696 27.29 11.50 -1.74
CA TYR A 696 26.07 12.26 -1.98
C TYR A 696 25.53 12.84 -0.68
N LEU A 697 25.23 14.13 -0.71
CA LEU A 697 24.36 14.77 0.26
C LEU A 697 22.97 14.83 -0.35
N SER A 698 22.03 14.09 0.22
CA SER A 698 20.64 13.98 -0.26
C SER A 698 19.65 14.43 0.80
N THR A 699 18.42 14.71 0.40
CA THR A 699 17.31 14.86 1.36
C THR A 699 16.87 13.48 1.87
N LEU A 700 15.73 13.43 2.57
CA LEU A 700 15.08 12.16 2.96
C LEU A 700 14.16 11.59 1.85
N ASN A 701 13.90 12.37 0.79
CA ASN A 701 13.14 11.90 -0.35
C ASN A 701 14.04 11.08 -1.26
N ILE A 702 13.45 10.03 -1.82
CA ILE A 702 14.13 9.15 -2.78
C ILE A 702 14.47 9.94 -4.04
N ASP A 703 15.63 9.69 -4.63
CA ASP A 703 16.10 10.32 -5.89
C ASP A 703 16.25 11.84 -5.82
N GLU A 704 16.53 12.38 -4.63
CA GLU A 704 16.72 13.82 -4.41
C GLU A 704 18.14 14.18 -3.90
N PRO A 705 19.19 13.97 -4.72
CA PRO A 705 20.53 14.42 -4.38
C PRO A 705 20.61 15.94 -4.43
N ILE A 706 21.23 16.53 -3.42
CA ILE A 706 21.48 17.98 -3.33
C ILE A 706 22.86 18.30 -3.89
N VAL A 707 23.86 17.52 -3.48
CA VAL A 707 25.28 17.70 -3.84
C VAL A 707 25.93 16.34 -4.08
N ARG A 708 26.67 16.22 -5.18
CA ARG A 708 27.63 15.15 -5.43
C ARG A 708 29.03 15.69 -5.17
N GLN A 709 29.76 15.05 -4.27
CA GLN A 709 31.12 15.43 -3.91
C GLN A 709 32.09 14.50 -4.61
N THR A 710 33.07 15.06 -5.32
CA THR A 710 34.08 14.30 -6.06
C THR A 710 35.49 14.78 -5.70
N SER A 711 36.52 14.11 -6.19
CA SER A 711 37.91 14.58 -6.04
C SER A 711 38.20 15.90 -6.78
N THR A 712 37.37 16.28 -7.76
CA THR A 712 37.54 17.51 -8.56
C THR A 712 36.69 18.68 -8.05
N GLY A 713 35.80 18.45 -7.08
CA GLY A 713 34.96 19.47 -6.46
C GLY A 713 33.52 19.00 -6.23
N ASN A 714 32.68 19.91 -5.73
CA ASN A 714 31.26 19.64 -5.49
C ASN A 714 30.40 20.02 -6.71
N GLU A 715 29.41 19.20 -7.00
CA GLU A 715 28.44 19.36 -8.08
C GLU A 715 27.04 19.46 -7.44
N TYR A 716 26.42 20.64 -7.53
CA TYR A 716 25.10 20.90 -6.92
C TYR A 716 24.00 20.74 -7.97
N TYR A 717 23.00 19.91 -7.68
CA TYR A 717 21.94 19.51 -8.60
C TYR A 717 20.86 20.57 -8.75
N HIS A 718 20.49 20.88 -10.01
CA HIS A 718 19.31 21.67 -10.37
C HIS A 718 18.42 20.82 -11.28
N THR A 719 17.24 20.44 -10.80
CA THR A 719 16.35 19.47 -11.46
C THR A 719 15.04 20.10 -11.89
N ASN A 720 14.39 19.51 -12.89
CA ASN A 720 12.99 19.80 -13.18
C ASN A 720 12.07 19.09 -12.17
N ASP A 721 10.77 19.20 -12.43
CA ASP A 721 9.66 18.60 -11.67
C ASP A 721 9.63 17.08 -11.67
N MET A 722 10.19 16.43 -12.70
CA MET A 722 10.34 14.96 -12.74
C MET A 722 11.64 14.48 -12.08
N GLY A 723 12.45 15.39 -11.53
CA GLY A 723 13.78 15.08 -11.00
C GLY A 723 14.87 14.97 -12.07
N SER A 724 14.58 15.23 -13.34
CA SER A 724 15.62 15.28 -14.39
C SER A 724 16.62 16.39 -14.09
N THR A 725 17.91 16.05 -14.01
CA THR A 725 18.99 17.03 -13.80
C THR A 725 19.08 17.97 -15.01
N LEU A 726 18.81 19.26 -14.85
CA LEU A 726 18.94 20.26 -15.91
C LEU A 726 20.34 20.86 -15.94
N ALA A 727 20.94 21.08 -14.76
CA ALA A 727 22.26 21.67 -14.62
C ALA A 727 22.96 21.24 -13.33
N LEU A 728 24.29 21.30 -13.36
CA LEU A 728 25.15 21.18 -12.20
C LEU A 728 25.96 22.46 -12.05
N SER A 729 25.99 23.01 -10.84
CA SER A 729 26.83 24.16 -10.50
C SER A 729 27.95 23.78 -9.53
N ASN A 730 29.07 24.51 -9.54
CA ASN A 730 30.18 24.31 -8.62
C ASN A 730 29.97 25.03 -7.26
N ASP A 731 30.99 25.03 -6.39
CA ASP A 731 30.98 25.72 -5.09
C ASP A 731 30.82 27.24 -5.19
N ALA A 732 31.25 27.85 -6.29
CA ALA A 732 30.99 29.27 -6.57
C ALA A 732 29.56 29.51 -7.08
N GLY A 733 28.75 28.47 -7.26
CA GLY A 733 27.39 28.53 -7.81
C GLY A 733 27.34 28.86 -9.30
N ALA A 734 28.45 28.72 -10.02
CA ALA A 734 28.49 28.83 -11.48
C ALA A 734 28.11 27.49 -12.10
N VAL A 735 27.22 27.50 -13.10
CA VAL A 735 26.85 26.29 -13.85
C VAL A 735 28.04 25.80 -14.66
N THR A 736 28.43 24.54 -14.46
CA THR A 736 29.57 23.89 -15.13
C THR A 736 29.16 22.81 -16.11
N THR A 737 28.00 22.17 -15.89
CA THR A 737 27.44 21.16 -16.79
C THR A 737 25.94 21.37 -16.96
N THR A 738 25.43 21.25 -18.17
CA THR A 738 24.00 21.31 -18.51
C THR A 738 23.56 20.06 -19.25
N TYR A 739 22.30 19.69 -19.09
CA TYR A 739 21.70 18.49 -19.66
C TYR A 739 20.38 18.82 -20.33
N THR A 740 20.25 18.46 -21.59
CA THR A 740 18.97 18.51 -22.32
C THR A 740 18.49 17.11 -22.63
N TYR A 741 17.17 16.93 -22.70
CA TYR A 741 16.53 15.64 -22.90
C TYR A 741 15.58 15.71 -24.08
N SER A 742 15.52 14.65 -24.90
CA SER A 742 14.34 14.38 -25.71
C SER A 742 13.13 14.06 -24.80
N PRO A 743 11.89 14.12 -25.30
CA PRO A 743 10.70 13.79 -24.51
C PRO A 743 10.75 12.41 -23.83
N PHE A 744 11.49 11.48 -24.43
CA PHE A 744 11.65 10.11 -23.94
C PHE A 744 13.02 9.86 -23.28
N GLY A 745 13.78 10.91 -22.96
CA GLY A 745 14.96 10.84 -22.11
C GLY A 745 16.30 10.62 -22.82
N SER A 746 16.39 10.82 -24.13
CA SER A 746 17.69 10.82 -24.81
C SER A 746 18.47 12.07 -24.38
N THR A 747 19.64 11.89 -23.79
CA THR A 747 20.35 12.96 -23.08
C THR A 747 21.49 13.54 -23.91
N SER A 748 21.55 14.87 -23.95
CA SER A 748 22.70 15.62 -24.46
C SER A 748 23.33 16.40 -23.32
N ILE A 749 24.66 16.30 -23.19
CA ILE A 749 25.43 16.87 -22.07
C ILE A 749 26.40 17.92 -22.63
N THR A 750 26.47 19.09 -21.98
CA THR A 750 27.51 20.09 -22.24
C THR A 750 28.21 20.41 -20.93
N GLY A 751 29.49 20.05 -20.82
CA GLY A 751 30.30 20.24 -19.62
C GLY A 751 31.11 18.99 -19.25
N PRO A 752 31.92 19.06 -18.18
CA PRO A 752 32.87 18.00 -17.83
C PRO A 752 32.33 16.93 -16.89
N SER A 753 31.14 17.09 -16.30
CA SER A 753 30.64 16.17 -15.28
C SER A 753 30.34 14.77 -15.83
N THR A 754 30.65 13.76 -15.03
CA THR A 754 30.28 12.35 -15.26
C THR A 754 29.09 11.90 -14.42
N ASN A 755 28.30 12.85 -13.88
CA ASN A 755 27.14 12.55 -13.05
C ASN A 755 26.20 11.51 -13.70
N PRO A 756 25.85 10.42 -12.99
CA PRO A 756 24.96 9.39 -13.51
C PRO A 756 23.49 9.79 -13.45
N PHE A 757 23.06 10.60 -12.47
CA PHE A 757 21.64 10.93 -12.26
C PHE A 757 21.17 11.98 -13.27
N GLN A 758 20.50 11.53 -14.32
CA GLN A 758 20.10 12.37 -15.46
C GLN A 758 18.58 12.39 -15.61
N PHE A 759 18.00 11.75 -16.64
CA PHE A 759 16.57 11.79 -16.91
C PHE A 759 15.75 11.17 -15.76
N THR A 760 14.78 11.92 -15.24
CA THR A 760 13.95 11.58 -14.06
C THR A 760 14.75 11.22 -12.80
N GLY A 761 15.96 11.76 -12.66
CA GLY A 761 16.85 11.46 -11.54
C GLY A 761 17.45 10.05 -11.59
N ARG A 762 17.38 9.36 -12.74
CA ARG A 762 17.87 7.97 -12.89
C ARG A 762 19.25 7.88 -13.48
N GLU A 763 19.92 6.79 -13.13
CA GLU A 763 21.31 6.50 -13.49
C GLU A 763 21.43 6.17 -14.98
N ASN A 764 22.15 7.01 -15.74
CA ASN A 764 22.62 6.72 -17.09
C ASN A 764 24.06 6.23 -17.04
N ASP A 765 24.27 4.97 -17.40
CA ASP A 765 25.60 4.34 -17.36
C ASP A 765 26.40 4.50 -18.65
N GLY A 766 25.85 5.18 -19.67
CA GLY A 766 26.45 5.23 -21.01
C GLY A 766 26.27 3.92 -21.80
N THR A 767 25.40 3.03 -21.33
CA THR A 767 25.00 1.79 -22.04
C THR A 767 23.86 2.01 -23.02
N GLY A 768 23.29 3.21 -23.08
CA GLY A 768 22.05 3.51 -23.80
C GLY A 768 20.78 3.23 -22.99
N LEU A 769 20.93 2.84 -21.71
CA LEU A 769 19.84 2.55 -20.80
C LEU A 769 19.91 3.40 -19.53
N TYR A 770 18.75 3.60 -18.93
CA TYR A 770 18.60 4.11 -17.57
C TYR A 770 18.26 2.99 -16.61
N TYR A 771 18.90 2.95 -15.45
CA TYR A 771 18.56 2.04 -14.36
C TYR A 771 17.46 2.64 -13.47
N TYR A 772 16.31 1.95 -13.39
CA TYR A 772 15.15 2.30 -12.58
C TYR A 772 14.92 1.25 -11.47
N ARG A 773 15.99 0.85 -10.78
CA ARG A 773 16.00 -0.13 -9.68
C ARG A 773 15.54 -1.54 -10.09
N ALA A 774 14.25 -1.74 -10.27
CA ALA A 774 13.65 -3.01 -10.68
C ALA A 774 13.70 -3.24 -12.19
N ARG A 775 13.84 -2.18 -13.00
CA ARG A 775 13.83 -2.27 -14.47
C ARG A 775 14.90 -1.41 -15.12
N TYR A 776 15.11 -1.62 -16.41
CA TYR A 776 15.92 -0.77 -17.27
C TYR A 776 15.06 -0.12 -18.35
N TYR A 777 15.22 1.19 -18.52
CA TYR A 777 14.48 1.99 -19.50
C TYR A 777 15.38 2.35 -20.69
N SER A 778 14.86 2.21 -21.90
CA SER A 778 15.55 2.60 -23.13
C SER A 778 14.94 3.89 -23.70
N PRO A 779 15.67 5.01 -23.67
CA PRO A 779 15.20 6.25 -24.29
C PRO A 779 15.02 6.16 -25.80
N SER A 780 15.87 5.38 -26.49
CA SER A 780 15.79 5.23 -27.95
C SER A 780 14.55 4.47 -28.40
N ARG A 781 13.99 3.62 -27.53
CA ARG A 781 12.77 2.84 -27.78
C ARG A 781 11.55 3.35 -27.02
N SER A 782 11.73 4.34 -26.14
CA SER A 782 10.68 4.93 -25.30
C SER A 782 9.96 3.91 -24.42
N ARG A 783 10.68 2.92 -23.88
CA ARG A 783 10.06 1.83 -23.08
C ARG A 783 11.03 1.09 -22.18
N PHE A 784 10.49 0.37 -21.21
CA PHE A 784 11.25 -0.58 -20.41
C PHE A 784 11.64 -1.85 -21.20
N LEU A 785 12.72 -2.49 -20.77
CA LEU A 785 13.25 -3.73 -21.36
C LEU A 785 12.52 -4.99 -20.87
N SER A 786 11.76 -4.90 -19.79
CA SER A 786 11.06 -6.03 -19.17
C SER A 786 9.63 -5.65 -18.79
N GLU A 787 8.78 -6.66 -18.60
CA GLU A 787 7.44 -6.49 -18.02
C GLU A 787 7.57 -5.84 -16.62
N ASP A 788 6.56 -5.07 -16.21
CA ASP A 788 6.47 -4.56 -14.85
C ASP A 788 6.37 -5.74 -13.87
N PRO A 789 7.28 -5.89 -12.89
CA PRO A 789 7.18 -6.96 -11.90
C PRO A 789 5.87 -6.92 -11.08
N LEU A 790 5.19 -5.77 -11.02
CA LEU A 790 3.87 -5.63 -10.38
C LEU A 790 2.70 -5.90 -11.34
N GLU A 791 2.97 -6.13 -12.62
CA GLU A 791 2.00 -6.33 -13.69
C GLU A 791 0.84 -5.31 -13.63
N PHE A 792 -0.42 -5.78 -13.60
CA PHE A 792 -1.61 -4.93 -13.49
C PHE A 792 -1.89 -4.42 -12.06
N GLY A 793 -1.06 -4.79 -11.08
CA GLY A 793 -1.12 -4.27 -9.71
C GLY A 793 -0.47 -2.89 -9.54
N GLY A 794 0.29 -2.43 -10.53
CA GLY A 794 0.76 -1.05 -10.62
C GLY A 794 -0.41 -0.10 -10.85
N LYS A 795 -0.57 0.92 -10.01
CA LYS A 795 -1.63 1.93 -10.20
C LYS A 795 -1.44 2.64 -11.55
N GLY A 796 -2.42 2.50 -12.43
CA GLY A 796 -2.64 3.43 -13.54
C GLY A 796 -2.17 3.01 -14.93
N ASP A 797 -1.42 1.92 -15.10
CA ASP A 797 -0.91 1.54 -16.42
C ASP A 797 -1.54 0.24 -16.95
N ARG A 798 -2.25 0.35 -18.09
CA ARG A 798 -2.81 -0.81 -18.83
C ARG A 798 -1.76 -1.51 -19.70
N LEU A 799 -0.50 -1.07 -19.66
CA LEU A 799 0.59 -1.57 -20.50
C LEU A 799 1.69 -2.17 -19.63
N LEU A 800 1.86 -3.49 -19.71
CA LEU A 800 2.88 -4.26 -18.98
C LEU A 800 4.32 -3.73 -19.17
N PHE A 801 4.58 -2.88 -20.17
CA PHE A 801 5.91 -2.38 -20.51
C PHE A 801 6.07 -0.84 -20.47
N CYS A 802 5.03 -0.09 -20.07
CA CYS A 802 4.91 1.39 -20.04
C CYS A 802 5.56 2.12 -21.25
N GLU A 803 4.74 2.72 -22.12
CA GLU A 803 5.22 3.37 -23.36
C GLU A 803 5.56 4.86 -23.20
N SER A 804 5.30 5.49 -22.04
CA SER A 804 5.74 6.86 -21.78
C SER A 804 5.74 7.21 -20.29
N LEU A 805 6.92 7.53 -19.74
CA LEU A 805 7.06 8.13 -18.41
C LEU A 805 6.62 9.60 -18.36
N SER A 806 6.40 10.23 -19.52
CA SER A 806 5.91 11.61 -19.64
C SER A 806 4.40 11.75 -19.45
N ALA A 807 3.69 10.63 -19.25
CA ALA A 807 2.28 10.57 -18.87
C ALA A 807 2.09 10.27 -17.37
N MET A 808 3.17 10.31 -16.57
CA MET A 808 3.14 10.26 -15.10
C MET A 808 3.29 11.66 -14.48
#